data_AF-A0AAD8H1D5-F1
#
_entry.id   AF-A0AAD8H1D5-F1
#
_cell.length_a   1.000
_cell.length_b   1.000
_cell.length_c   1.000
_cell.angle_alpha   90.00
_cell.angle_beta   90.00
_cell.angle_gamma   90.00
#
_symmetry.space_group_name_H-M   'P 1'
#
loop_
_entity.id
_entity.type
_entity.pdbx_description
1 polymer ?
#
loop_
_entity_poly.entity_id
_entity_poly.type
_entity_poly.pdbx_seq_one_letter_code
_entity_poly.pdbx_strand_id
1 'polypeptide(L)'
;MDDEIEREAVRLLCKKLVIIQNETGIQWLIGSPFFPEFTIASTFRCVHTLNSNPLSPHYSKESDDLRTLLLKGFEVIGALIVGNNPDFERVASEAIDASRKLRKSLYNNVDKESLEKRNLVGAVTDSGNGDVRFFVSRSGSTRLEPVASVVYDDQPEKYVWERGCLLRCQILIKLPLYYPLNRPKDVKNIFMQATEAVSATFRDLKAAYIVETLNETSTGEPEHVIFRGADLNLNTELTDAGFSSVISQEADPKSCSYFCLKDRDIRTFTSIEENADIIQVQLLHSRTYNEEKSTSPSAEFFPVPEETKLLVVDYKLEVICYAGKELSITSAISNLLIPALTDQLHAVKTTIFPDLLTQESNIYPYHFSPPGVSHPITVIYELTYGETEMKQVEVRRLLHMRLGLPFDRPLLRIANAINVSQPNGKARSSSKQKGSLLPKDVHLGIPHSGVSGGGVSLIQGSYEYFHYLQDGFDDSGWGCAYRSLQTIVSWFRLQHYTSVDVPSHREIQQALVEIGDKDRSFVGSREWIGAIELSFVLDKLLGVSCKVINVGSGDEIPEKCRELALHFETQGTPIMIGGGVLAYTLLGVDYNETSGDCAFLILDPHYTGNDELKKIVNGGWCGWKKAVDSKGKHFFLQNKFYNLLLPQRPNMV
;
A
#
# COMPACT_ATOMS: atom_id res chain seq x y z
N MET A 1 16.69 -34.43 -2.32
CA MET A 1 17.60 -33.96 -1.25
C MET A 1 17.36 -32.48 -0.97
N ASP A 2 17.10 -31.65 -1.99
CA ASP A 2 16.69 -30.24 -1.79
C ASP A 2 15.31 -30.09 -1.12
N ASP A 3 14.33 -30.96 -1.42
CA ASP A 3 12.99 -30.94 -0.78
C ASP A 3 12.98 -31.33 0.71
N GLU A 4 14.03 -32.00 1.21
CA GLU A 4 14.11 -32.38 2.64
C GLU A 4 14.66 -31.24 3.50
N ILE A 5 15.50 -30.37 2.93
CA ILE A 5 16.08 -29.20 3.61
C ILE A 5 15.04 -28.08 3.74
N GLU A 6 14.08 -27.96 2.80
CA GLU A 6 13.00 -26.97 2.89
C GLU A 6 12.00 -27.23 4.03
N ARG A 7 11.91 -28.46 4.57
CA ARG A 7 10.95 -28.79 5.64
C ARG A 7 11.35 -28.32 7.05
N GLU A 8 12.56 -27.78 7.21
CA GLU A 8 13.10 -27.34 8.51
C GLU A 8 13.47 -25.85 8.57
N ALA A 9 13.14 -25.08 7.52
CA ALA A 9 13.48 -23.66 7.43
C ALA A 9 12.26 -22.74 7.61
N VAL A 10 12.48 -21.60 8.27
CA VAL A 10 11.52 -20.48 8.25
C VAL A 10 11.86 -19.57 7.08
N ARG A 11 10.89 -19.28 6.22
CA ARG A 11 11.06 -18.36 5.08
C ARG A 11 10.48 -17.00 5.41
N LEU A 12 11.24 -15.94 5.18
CA LEU A 12 10.86 -14.55 5.44
C LEU A 12 10.73 -13.79 4.13
N LEU A 13 9.52 -13.29 3.85
CA LEU A 13 9.26 -12.38 2.72
C LEU A 13 9.35 -10.91 3.14
N CYS A 14 9.37 -10.61 4.44
CA CYS A 14 9.60 -9.25 4.92
C CYS A 14 11.11 -8.98 5.09
N LYS A 15 11.61 -7.93 4.45
CA LYS A 15 13.04 -7.54 4.50
C LYS A 15 13.38 -7.02 5.90
N LYS A 16 13.88 -7.95 6.73
CA LYS A 16 14.00 -7.85 8.21
C LYS A 16 12.61 -7.76 8.85
N LEU A 17 12.34 -8.64 9.83
CA LEU A 17 11.17 -8.49 10.69
C LEU A 17 11.21 -7.05 11.21
N VAL A 18 10.18 -6.27 10.92
CA VAL A 18 10.14 -4.84 11.24
C VAL A 18 9.92 -4.72 12.75
N ILE A 19 10.98 -4.99 13.51
CA ILE A 19 11.03 -4.91 14.97
C ILE A 19 11.26 -3.44 15.32
N ILE A 20 10.26 -2.61 15.05
CA ILE A 20 10.43 -1.18 15.23
C ILE A 20 10.53 -0.83 16.71
N GLN A 21 11.58 -0.07 16.98
CA GLN A 21 11.99 0.53 18.26
C GLN A 21 12.52 -0.44 19.33
N ASN A 22 12.74 -1.73 19.03
CA ASN A 22 13.19 -2.73 20.01
C ASN A 22 12.39 -2.70 21.34
N GLU A 23 11.14 -2.24 21.26
CA GLU A 23 10.29 -2.11 22.44
C GLU A 23 9.69 -3.46 22.79
N THR A 24 9.59 -3.73 24.09
CA THR A 24 8.92 -4.94 24.58
C THR A 24 7.49 -5.02 24.06
N GLY A 25 7.08 -6.20 23.58
CA GLY A 25 5.76 -6.39 23.00
C GLY A 25 5.62 -7.68 22.20
N ILE A 26 4.41 -7.86 21.66
CA ILE A 26 4.06 -8.98 20.79
C ILE A 26 3.90 -8.48 19.34
N GLN A 27 4.50 -9.19 18.39
CA GLN A 27 4.26 -9.02 16.96
C GLN A 27 3.64 -10.29 16.39
N TRP A 28 2.50 -10.16 15.71
CA TRP A 28 1.82 -11.25 15.03
C TRP A 28 2.55 -11.56 13.73
N LEU A 29 2.91 -12.83 13.51
CA LEU A 29 3.52 -13.32 12.28
C LEU A 29 2.42 -13.70 11.30
N ILE A 30 2.41 -13.05 10.15
CA ILE A 30 1.38 -13.23 9.12
C ILE A 30 1.93 -14.12 8.01
N GLY A 31 1.17 -15.13 7.63
CA GLY A 31 1.48 -16.05 6.53
C GLY A 31 0.26 -16.30 5.66
N SER A 32 0.34 -17.25 4.74
CA SER A 32 -0.78 -17.68 3.91
C SER A 32 -0.83 -19.20 3.85
N PRO A 33 -2.02 -19.83 3.87
CA PRO A 33 -2.16 -21.26 3.61
C PRO A 33 -1.76 -21.64 2.17
N PHE A 34 -1.60 -20.67 1.27
CA PHE A 34 -1.17 -20.90 -0.11
C PHE A 34 0.36 -20.88 -0.29
N PHE A 35 1.11 -20.68 0.79
CA PHE A 35 2.57 -20.74 0.80
C PHE A 35 3.04 -22.01 1.51
N PRO A 36 4.29 -22.45 1.27
CA PRO A 36 4.93 -23.47 2.08
C PRO A 36 4.83 -23.14 3.57
N GLU A 37 4.73 -24.18 4.42
CA GLU A 37 4.64 -24.00 5.86
C GLU A 37 5.75 -23.09 6.40
N PHE A 38 5.44 -22.32 7.43
CA PHE A 38 6.37 -21.39 8.09
C PHE A 38 6.92 -20.26 7.20
N THR A 39 6.22 -19.94 6.11
CA THR A 39 6.49 -18.73 5.32
C THR A 39 5.82 -17.51 5.96
N ILE A 40 6.62 -16.58 6.46
CA ILE A 40 6.17 -15.31 7.07
C ILE A 40 6.19 -14.23 5.99
N ALA A 41 5.00 -13.77 5.62
CA ALA A 41 4.79 -12.73 4.62
C ALA A 41 4.96 -11.31 5.18
N SER A 42 4.48 -11.06 6.40
CA SER A 42 4.55 -9.75 7.06
C SER A 42 4.39 -9.91 8.58
N THR A 43 4.51 -8.81 9.32
CA THR A 43 4.36 -8.79 10.78
C THR A 43 3.52 -7.61 11.25
N PHE A 44 2.56 -7.87 12.13
CA PHE A 44 1.71 -6.83 12.71
C PHE A 44 1.92 -6.73 14.22
N ARG A 45 2.38 -5.58 14.72
CA ARG A 45 2.53 -5.31 16.16
C ARG A 45 1.16 -5.30 16.85
N CYS A 46 1.10 -5.92 18.02
CA CYS A 46 -0.04 -5.83 18.93
C CYS A 46 -0.14 -4.40 19.49
N VAL A 47 -1.29 -3.75 19.36
CA VAL A 47 -1.48 -2.35 19.83
C VAL A 47 -2.48 -2.26 20.99
N HIS A 48 -3.35 -3.26 21.17
CA HIS A 48 -4.28 -3.34 22.29
C HIS A 48 -3.80 -4.33 23.34
N THR A 49 -3.53 -3.84 24.54
CA THR A 49 -3.06 -4.65 25.67
C THR A 49 -3.90 -4.45 26.93
N LEU A 50 -3.91 -5.46 27.80
CA LEU A 50 -4.58 -5.42 29.09
C LEU A 50 -3.69 -4.74 30.13
N ASN A 51 -4.25 -3.81 30.90
CA ASN A 51 -3.56 -3.08 31.96
C ASN A 51 -2.23 -2.44 31.50
N SER A 52 -2.14 -2.05 30.23
CA SER A 52 -0.92 -1.52 29.60
C SER A 52 0.29 -2.45 29.68
N ASN A 53 0.10 -3.76 29.89
CA ASN A 53 1.18 -4.74 29.84
C ASN A 53 1.46 -5.15 28.38
N PRO A 54 2.63 -4.83 27.80
CA PRO A 54 2.95 -5.08 26.39
C PRO A 54 2.91 -6.56 25.97
N LEU A 55 3.00 -7.48 26.94
CA LEU A 55 2.96 -8.93 26.71
C LEU A 55 1.59 -9.56 26.99
N SER A 56 0.55 -8.76 27.27
CA SER A 56 -0.81 -9.25 27.54
C SER A 56 -1.80 -8.66 26.54
N PRO A 57 -1.99 -9.26 25.36
CA PRO A 57 -2.91 -8.76 24.33
C PRO A 57 -4.35 -8.73 24.80
N HIS A 58 -5.08 -7.69 24.41
CA HIS A 58 -6.52 -7.64 24.51
C HIS A 58 -7.14 -8.34 23.29
N TYR A 59 -7.23 -9.68 23.34
CA TYR A 59 -7.57 -10.51 22.16
C TYR A 59 -8.84 -10.10 21.40
N SER A 60 -9.92 -9.67 22.08
CA SER A 60 -11.15 -9.23 21.38
C SER A 60 -10.87 -8.03 20.46
N LYS A 61 -10.38 -6.92 21.01
CA LYS A 61 -10.04 -5.71 20.26
C LYS A 61 -9.01 -5.97 19.17
N GLU A 62 -7.95 -6.74 19.47
CA GLU A 62 -6.97 -7.15 18.46
C GLU A 62 -7.63 -7.94 17.32
N SER A 63 -8.50 -8.89 17.65
CA SER A 63 -9.20 -9.68 16.63
C SER A 63 -10.17 -8.84 15.80
N ASP A 64 -10.85 -7.86 16.42
CA ASP A 64 -11.80 -7.00 15.72
C ASP A 64 -11.09 -6.08 14.71
N ASP A 65 -9.94 -5.49 15.07
CA ASP A 65 -9.09 -4.72 14.15
C ASP A 65 -8.60 -5.60 12.98
N LEU A 66 -8.06 -6.77 13.30
CA LEU A 66 -7.41 -7.66 12.33
C LEU A 66 -8.40 -8.30 11.35
N ARG A 67 -9.67 -8.50 11.72
CA ARG A 67 -10.68 -9.12 10.84
C ARG A 67 -10.85 -8.39 9.51
N THR A 68 -10.78 -7.06 9.53
CA THR A 68 -10.86 -6.23 8.32
C THR A 68 -9.50 -5.78 7.83
N LEU A 69 -8.54 -5.54 8.73
CA LEU A 69 -7.20 -5.08 8.35
C LEU A 69 -6.44 -6.14 7.55
N LEU A 70 -6.46 -7.39 8.03
CA LEU A 70 -5.76 -8.51 7.41
C LEU A 70 -6.57 -9.05 6.23
N LEU A 71 -5.94 -9.05 5.07
CA LEU A 71 -6.50 -9.58 3.83
C LEU A 71 -6.88 -11.05 3.97
N LYS A 72 -8.12 -11.43 3.60
CA LYS A 72 -8.50 -12.86 3.54
C LYS A 72 -7.62 -13.59 2.53
N GLY A 73 -7.16 -14.78 2.91
CA GLY A 73 -6.08 -15.48 2.22
C GLY A 73 -4.72 -15.34 2.91
N PHE A 74 -4.62 -14.44 3.89
CA PHE A 74 -3.55 -14.39 4.88
C PHE A 74 -4.10 -14.68 6.27
N GLU A 75 -3.25 -15.20 7.15
CA GLU A 75 -3.60 -15.57 8.50
C GLU A 75 -2.44 -15.38 9.49
N VAL A 76 -2.78 -15.26 10.77
CA VAL A 76 -1.79 -15.32 11.85
C VAL A 76 -1.26 -16.76 11.95
N ILE A 77 0.01 -16.95 11.63
CA ILE A 77 0.72 -18.24 11.69
C ILE A 77 1.65 -18.36 12.89
N GLY A 78 1.73 -17.32 13.72
CA GLY A 78 2.63 -17.28 14.86
C GLY A 78 2.74 -15.92 15.52
N ALA A 79 3.66 -15.80 16.48
CA ALA A 79 4.00 -14.54 17.11
C ALA A 79 5.48 -14.46 17.45
N LEU A 80 5.99 -13.24 17.47
CA LEU A 80 7.29 -12.85 17.98
C LEU A 80 7.09 -12.08 19.29
N ILE A 81 7.80 -12.48 20.35
CA ILE A 81 7.92 -11.69 21.57
C ILE A 81 9.27 -10.99 21.59
N VAL A 82 9.24 -9.68 21.76
CA VAL A 82 10.41 -8.83 22.01
C VAL A 82 10.52 -8.64 23.52
N GLY A 83 11.60 -9.08 24.15
CA GLY A 83 11.78 -8.92 25.60
C GLY A 83 13.08 -9.52 26.16
N ASN A 84 13.45 -9.06 27.36
CA ASN A 84 14.73 -9.39 27.99
C ASN A 84 14.61 -10.61 28.90
N ASN A 85 14.33 -11.78 28.32
CA ASN A 85 14.20 -13.04 29.07
C ASN A 85 15.17 -14.08 28.51
N PRO A 86 16.10 -14.63 29.32
CA PRO A 86 17.11 -15.58 28.84
C PRO A 86 16.54 -16.95 28.46
N ASP A 87 15.30 -17.25 28.88
CA ASP A 87 14.62 -18.52 28.57
C ASP A 87 13.84 -18.42 27.25
N PHE A 88 14.57 -18.54 26.14
CA PHE A 88 14.01 -18.40 24.79
C PHE A 88 12.94 -19.45 24.47
N GLU A 89 13.07 -20.69 24.96
CA GLU A 89 12.10 -21.75 24.68
C GLU A 89 10.76 -21.48 25.38
N ARG A 90 10.80 -21.04 26.64
CA ARG A 90 9.59 -20.62 27.36
C ARG A 90 8.90 -19.44 26.68
N VAL A 91 9.67 -18.42 26.29
CA VAL A 91 9.09 -17.23 25.62
C VAL A 91 8.50 -17.59 24.26
N ALA A 92 9.14 -18.48 23.50
CA ALA A 92 8.59 -18.98 22.24
C ALA A 92 7.26 -19.74 22.48
N SER A 93 7.17 -20.51 23.56
CA SER A 93 5.94 -21.18 23.98
C SER A 93 4.83 -20.18 24.28
N GLU A 94 5.14 -19.12 25.05
CA GLU A 94 4.20 -18.03 25.34
C GLU A 94 3.72 -17.32 24.06
N ALA A 95 4.60 -17.11 23.09
CA ALA A 95 4.27 -16.52 21.80
C ALA A 95 3.29 -17.40 20.99
N ILE A 96 3.54 -18.71 20.97
CA ILE A 96 2.66 -19.69 20.31
C ILE A 96 1.30 -19.75 21.01
N ASP A 97 1.26 -19.74 22.33
CA ASP A 97 0.01 -19.72 23.10
C ASP A 97 -0.78 -18.43 22.88
N ALA A 98 -0.11 -17.28 22.79
CA ALA A 98 -0.75 -16.02 22.42
C ALA A 98 -1.36 -16.09 21.02
N SER A 99 -0.65 -16.72 20.07
CA SER A 99 -1.13 -16.93 18.70
C SER A 99 -2.38 -17.81 18.67
N ARG A 100 -2.41 -18.92 19.42
CA ARG A 100 -3.59 -19.79 19.53
C ARG A 100 -4.81 -19.03 20.06
N LYS A 101 -4.64 -18.24 21.12
CA LYS A 101 -5.71 -17.43 21.72
C LYS A 101 -6.25 -16.37 20.76
N LEU A 102 -5.37 -15.70 20.02
CA LEU A 102 -5.78 -14.73 19.01
C LEU A 102 -6.52 -15.40 17.86
N ARG A 103 -5.98 -16.49 17.30
CA ARG A 103 -6.62 -17.26 16.21
C ARG A 103 -8.01 -17.74 16.61
N LYS A 104 -8.18 -18.23 17.84
CA LYS A 104 -9.49 -18.60 18.37
C LYS A 104 -10.48 -17.45 18.31
N SER A 105 -10.05 -16.24 18.70
CA SER A 105 -10.89 -15.03 18.68
C SER A 105 -11.18 -14.53 17.26
N LEU A 106 -10.22 -14.65 16.34
CA LEU A 106 -10.36 -14.27 14.93
C LEU A 106 -11.32 -15.18 14.19
N TYR A 107 -11.22 -16.49 14.43
CA TYR A 107 -11.87 -17.53 13.64
C TYR A 107 -12.94 -18.30 14.42
N ASN A 108 -13.67 -17.63 15.31
CA ASN A 108 -14.69 -18.22 16.20
C ASN A 108 -15.72 -19.15 15.53
N ASN A 109 -15.86 -19.11 14.20
CA ASN A 109 -16.80 -19.90 13.39
C ASN A 109 -16.16 -21.12 12.68
N VAL A 110 -14.85 -21.34 12.82
CA VAL A 110 -14.14 -22.50 12.28
C VAL A 110 -14.08 -23.58 13.35
N ASP A 111 -14.04 -24.87 12.96
CA ASP A 111 -13.96 -25.97 13.91
C ASP A 111 -12.75 -25.77 14.85
N LYS A 112 -13.02 -25.83 16.16
CA LYS A 112 -11.98 -25.66 17.19
C LYS A 112 -10.89 -26.73 17.05
N GLU A 113 -11.27 -27.91 16.57
CA GLU A 113 -10.34 -29.02 16.40
C GLU A 113 -9.36 -28.81 15.23
N SER A 114 -9.76 -28.11 14.15
CA SER A 114 -8.88 -27.83 13.00
C SER A 114 -7.92 -26.68 13.28
N LEU A 115 -8.34 -25.68 14.06
CA LEU A 115 -7.50 -24.55 14.49
C LEU A 115 -6.39 -24.97 15.46
N GLU A 116 -6.67 -25.90 16.38
CA GLU A 116 -5.69 -26.40 17.36
C GLU A 116 -4.65 -27.34 16.71
N LYS A 117 -4.99 -27.96 15.58
CA LYS A 117 -4.11 -28.89 14.85
C LYS A 117 -3.14 -28.22 13.89
N ARG A 118 -3.13 -26.89 13.71
CA ARG A 118 -2.20 -26.24 12.77
C ARG A 118 -0.84 -25.95 13.40
N ASN A 119 0.20 -26.14 12.60
CA ASN A 119 1.57 -25.79 12.98
C ASN A 119 1.68 -24.27 13.18
N LEU A 120 2.46 -23.85 14.19
CA LEU A 120 2.62 -22.44 14.56
C LEU A 120 4.10 -22.09 14.75
N VAL A 121 4.44 -20.84 14.46
CA VAL A 121 5.78 -20.27 14.67
C VAL A 121 5.81 -19.45 15.96
N GLY A 122 6.74 -19.75 16.85
CA GLY A 122 7.11 -18.92 17.99
C GLY A 122 8.46 -18.29 17.74
N ALA A 123 8.56 -16.97 17.83
CA ALA A 123 9.81 -16.27 17.66
C ALA A 123 10.14 -15.43 18.89
N VAL A 124 11.44 -15.27 19.17
CA VAL A 124 11.93 -14.49 20.30
C VAL A 124 13.11 -13.64 19.86
N THR A 125 13.14 -12.40 20.32
CA THR A 125 14.28 -11.50 20.12
C THR A 125 14.56 -10.70 21.39
N ASP A 126 15.84 -10.47 21.65
CA ASP A 126 16.30 -9.60 22.72
C ASP A 126 16.27 -8.15 22.23
N SER A 127 15.91 -7.20 23.10
CA SER A 127 15.82 -5.78 22.75
C SER A 127 17.18 -5.16 22.36
N GLY A 128 18.29 -5.83 22.67
CA GLY A 128 19.65 -5.31 22.48
C GLY A 128 20.36 -5.69 21.17
N ASN A 129 20.04 -6.84 20.55
CA ASN A 129 20.82 -7.37 19.41
C ASN A 129 20.02 -7.48 18.10
N GLY A 130 18.69 -7.50 18.15
CA GLY A 130 17.82 -7.67 16.98
C GLY A 130 17.90 -9.04 16.32
N ASP A 131 18.63 -10.00 16.90
CA ASP A 131 18.70 -11.38 16.39
C ASP A 131 17.43 -12.11 16.81
N VAL A 132 16.75 -12.71 15.83
CA VAL A 132 15.50 -13.44 16.05
C VAL A 132 15.75 -14.93 16.03
N ARG A 133 15.29 -15.61 17.08
CA ARG A 133 15.31 -17.08 17.17
C ARG A 133 13.91 -17.61 16.93
N PHE A 134 13.78 -18.59 16.05
CA PHE A 134 12.51 -19.19 15.69
C PHE A 134 12.40 -20.61 16.24
N PHE A 135 11.17 -20.95 16.63
CA PHE A 135 10.74 -22.25 17.08
C PHE A 135 9.44 -22.60 16.37
N VAL A 136 9.20 -23.89 16.15
CA VAL A 136 7.95 -24.38 15.58
C VAL A 136 7.26 -25.34 16.54
N SER A 137 5.94 -25.24 16.61
CA SER A 137 5.08 -26.22 17.27
C SER A 137 4.31 -26.97 16.19
N ARG A 138 4.51 -28.30 16.15
CA ARG A 138 3.80 -29.20 15.24
C ARG A 138 2.56 -29.78 15.90
N SER A 139 1.52 -30.01 15.10
CA SER A 139 0.28 -30.69 15.53
C SER A 139 0.56 -31.96 16.31
N GLY A 140 -0.03 -32.11 17.49
CA GLY A 140 0.10 -33.31 18.32
C GLY A 140 1.40 -33.43 19.13
N SER A 141 2.33 -32.47 19.06
CA SER A 141 3.53 -32.42 19.91
C SER A 141 3.45 -31.27 20.92
N THR A 142 3.78 -31.54 22.17
CA THR A 142 3.95 -30.51 23.22
C THR A 142 5.37 -29.93 23.24
N ARG A 143 6.29 -30.49 22.45
CA ARG A 143 7.69 -30.06 22.38
C ARG A 143 7.89 -29.03 21.27
N LEU A 144 8.61 -27.97 21.58
CA LEU A 144 9.05 -26.97 20.61
C LEU A 144 10.32 -27.44 19.91
N GLU A 145 10.37 -27.24 18.60
CA GLU A 145 11.54 -27.56 17.80
C GLU A 145 12.22 -26.25 17.39
N PRO A 146 13.51 -26.03 17.72
CA PRO A 146 14.24 -24.85 17.24
C PRO A 146 14.45 -24.96 15.72
N VAL A 147 14.35 -23.84 15.03
CA VAL A 147 14.55 -23.75 13.57
C VAL A 147 16.04 -23.60 13.27
N ALA A 148 16.57 -24.48 12.41
CA ALA A 148 18.00 -24.52 12.10
C ALA A 148 18.42 -23.49 11.03
N SER A 149 17.51 -23.09 10.12
CA SER A 149 17.80 -22.21 9.00
C SER A 149 16.69 -21.18 8.78
N VAL A 150 17.07 -19.94 8.47
CA VAL A 150 16.15 -18.85 8.11
C VAL A 150 16.51 -18.37 6.71
N VAL A 151 15.56 -18.42 5.79
CA VAL A 151 15.76 -18.03 4.38
C VAL A 151 15.05 -16.71 4.14
N TYR A 152 15.79 -15.70 3.69
CA TYR A 152 15.23 -14.41 3.28
C TYR A 152 15.00 -14.40 1.77
N ASP A 153 13.83 -13.94 1.34
CA ASP A 153 13.53 -13.79 -0.08
C ASP A 153 13.93 -12.39 -0.58
N ASP A 154 14.65 -12.35 -1.70
CA ASP A 154 15.14 -11.10 -2.27
C ASP A 154 14.05 -10.32 -3.03
N GLN A 155 13.02 -11.02 -3.51
CA GLN A 155 11.91 -10.50 -4.33
C GLN A 155 10.55 -10.95 -3.76
N PRO A 156 10.18 -10.50 -2.55
CA PRO A 156 9.00 -11.01 -1.87
C PRO A 156 7.68 -10.67 -2.55
N GLU A 157 7.57 -9.53 -3.23
CA GLU A 157 6.38 -9.17 -4.00
C GLU A 157 6.20 -10.14 -5.17
N LYS A 158 7.29 -10.45 -5.88
CA LYS A 158 7.28 -11.47 -6.94
C LYS A 158 6.85 -12.83 -6.40
N TYR A 159 7.40 -13.23 -5.24
CA TYR A 159 7.05 -14.49 -4.59
C TYR A 159 5.54 -14.64 -4.38
N VAL A 160 4.90 -13.60 -3.83
CA VAL A 160 3.45 -13.55 -3.56
C VAL A 160 2.64 -13.57 -4.86
N TRP A 161 2.92 -12.66 -5.79
CA TRP A 161 2.06 -12.43 -6.95
C TRP A 161 2.26 -13.44 -8.09
N GLU A 162 3.35 -14.20 -8.11
CA GLU A 162 3.47 -15.35 -9.01
C GLU A 162 2.55 -16.51 -8.62
N ARG A 163 2.29 -16.69 -7.32
CA ARG A 163 1.55 -17.84 -6.75
C ARG A 163 0.05 -17.60 -6.59
N GLY A 164 -0.39 -16.36 -6.57
CA GLY A 164 -1.78 -16.02 -6.31
C GLY A 164 -2.32 -14.89 -7.16
N CYS A 165 -3.57 -14.55 -6.86
CA CYS A 165 -4.36 -13.52 -7.52
C CYS A 165 -5.26 -12.82 -6.50
N LEU A 166 -5.82 -11.68 -6.88
CA LEU A 166 -6.81 -10.95 -6.10
C LEU A 166 -8.22 -11.27 -6.56
N LEU A 167 -9.10 -11.64 -5.64
CA LEU A 167 -10.54 -11.57 -5.86
C LEU A 167 -11.05 -10.22 -5.36
N ARG A 168 -11.81 -9.51 -6.17
CA ARG A 168 -12.43 -8.23 -5.83
C ARG A 168 -13.95 -8.34 -5.90
N CYS A 169 -14.65 -7.88 -4.87
CA CYS A 169 -16.12 -7.74 -4.91
C CYS A 169 -16.53 -6.39 -4.34
N GLN A 170 -17.48 -5.74 -5.01
CA GLN A 170 -18.03 -4.46 -4.60
C GLN A 170 -19.56 -4.57 -4.52
N ILE A 171 -20.13 -4.13 -3.40
CA ILE A 171 -21.58 -4.16 -3.17
C ILE A 171 -22.01 -2.79 -2.64
N LEU A 172 -23.03 -2.21 -3.27
CA LEU A 172 -23.72 -1.03 -2.76
C LEU A 172 -24.97 -1.49 -2.03
N ILE A 173 -25.04 -1.24 -0.73
CA ILE A 173 -26.17 -1.64 0.12
C ILE A 173 -26.95 -0.38 0.49
N LYS A 174 -28.25 -0.41 0.19
CA LYS A 174 -29.22 0.58 0.64
C LYS A 174 -30.20 -0.12 1.56
N LEU A 175 -30.18 0.22 2.84
CA LEU A 175 -30.95 -0.47 3.87
C LEU A 175 -32.08 0.44 4.36
N PRO A 176 -33.32 0.27 3.87
CA PRO A 176 -34.47 1.02 4.36
C PRO A 176 -34.92 0.47 5.72
N LEU A 177 -34.87 1.32 6.74
CA LEU A 177 -35.30 1.03 8.10
C LEU A 177 -36.57 1.82 8.41
N TYR A 178 -37.66 1.11 8.70
CA TYR A 178 -38.93 1.68 9.09
C TYR A 178 -39.12 1.53 10.60
N TYR A 179 -39.34 2.62 11.33
CA TYR A 179 -39.58 2.56 12.78
C TYR A 179 -40.67 3.53 13.25
N PRO A 180 -41.48 3.15 14.27
CA PRO A 180 -42.50 4.04 14.84
C PRO A 180 -41.91 5.31 15.47
N LEU A 181 -42.54 6.46 15.25
CA LEU A 181 -42.08 7.74 15.82
C LEU A 181 -42.07 7.76 17.37
N ASN A 182 -42.98 7.00 17.98
CA ASN A 182 -43.09 6.87 19.43
C ASN A 182 -41.99 5.97 20.05
N ARG A 183 -41.24 5.22 19.25
CA ARG A 183 -40.19 4.27 19.70
C ARG A 183 -38.92 4.39 18.85
N PRO A 184 -38.23 5.54 18.85
CA PRO A 184 -37.03 5.74 18.04
C PRO A 184 -35.87 4.83 18.43
N LYS A 185 -35.87 4.23 19.63
CA LYS A 185 -34.84 3.29 20.07
C LYS A 185 -34.90 1.94 19.33
N ASP A 186 -36.07 1.57 18.80
CA ASP A 186 -36.28 0.29 18.11
C ASP A 186 -35.48 0.21 16.80
N VAL A 187 -35.16 1.36 16.19
CA VAL A 187 -34.36 1.43 14.96
C VAL A 187 -33.01 0.71 15.09
N LYS A 188 -32.41 0.72 16.29
CA LYS A 188 -31.12 0.05 16.54
C LYS A 188 -31.27 -1.47 16.42
N ASN A 189 -32.34 -2.03 16.96
CA ASN A 189 -32.61 -3.46 16.87
C ASN A 189 -32.98 -3.86 15.43
N ILE A 190 -33.79 -3.03 14.75
CA ILE A 190 -34.16 -3.24 13.35
C ILE A 190 -32.92 -3.20 12.46
N PHE A 191 -32.01 -2.24 12.67
CA PHE A 191 -30.75 -2.17 11.97
C PHE A 191 -29.90 -3.44 12.17
N MET A 192 -29.75 -3.90 13.42
CA MET A 192 -29.01 -5.12 13.73
C MET A 192 -29.54 -6.33 12.97
N GLN A 193 -30.85 -6.55 13.01
CA GLN A 193 -31.54 -7.66 12.33
C GLN A 193 -31.43 -7.55 10.81
N ALA A 194 -31.61 -6.35 10.27
CA ALA A 194 -31.54 -6.10 8.84
C ALA A 194 -30.12 -6.35 8.30
N THR A 195 -29.07 -5.96 9.04
CA THR A 195 -27.69 -6.28 8.67
C THR A 195 -27.39 -7.78 8.74
N GLU A 196 -27.93 -8.49 9.74
CA GLU A 196 -27.80 -9.94 9.85
C GLU A 196 -28.49 -10.66 8.68
N ALA A 197 -29.67 -10.19 8.28
CA ALA A 197 -30.38 -10.70 7.11
C ALA A 197 -29.55 -10.50 5.83
N VAL A 198 -28.93 -9.33 5.64
CA VAL A 198 -28.02 -9.08 4.51
C VAL A 198 -26.83 -10.05 4.54
N SER A 199 -26.19 -10.25 5.69
CA SER A 199 -25.08 -11.20 5.82
C SER A 199 -25.50 -12.63 5.45
N ALA A 200 -26.70 -13.05 5.84
CA ALA A 200 -27.24 -14.36 5.49
C ALA A 200 -27.44 -14.54 3.98
N THR A 201 -27.77 -13.46 3.24
CA THR A 201 -27.96 -13.54 1.78
C THR A 201 -26.68 -13.94 1.03
N PHE A 202 -25.49 -13.69 1.60
CA PHE A 202 -24.23 -14.07 0.98
C PHE A 202 -24.09 -15.60 0.88
N ARG A 203 -24.67 -16.36 1.82
CA ARG A 203 -24.63 -17.82 1.82
C ARG A 203 -25.91 -18.47 1.28
N ASP A 204 -26.84 -17.67 0.75
CA ASP A 204 -28.12 -18.16 0.26
C ASP A 204 -27.96 -18.99 -1.02
N LEU A 205 -28.75 -20.06 -1.17
CA LEU A 205 -28.83 -20.86 -2.40
C LEU A 205 -29.24 -20.03 -3.63
N LYS A 206 -29.97 -18.93 -3.41
CA LYS A 206 -30.40 -17.98 -4.45
C LYS A 206 -29.33 -16.96 -4.83
N ALA A 207 -28.20 -16.91 -4.10
CA ALA A 207 -27.08 -16.07 -4.49
C ALA A 207 -26.48 -16.54 -5.82
N ALA A 208 -26.04 -15.59 -6.64
CA ALA A 208 -25.32 -15.86 -7.88
C ALA A 208 -24.06 -14.99 -7.93
N TYR A 209 -22.94 -15.61 -8.26
CA TYR A 209 -21.62 -15.01 -8.32
C TYR A 209 -21.17 -15.02 -9.78
N ILE A 210 -21.12 -13.83 -10.38
CA ILE A 210 -20.57 -13.66 -11.73
C ILE A 210 -19.08 -13.36 -11.58
N VAL A 211 -18.25 -14.16 -12.22
CA VAL A 211 -16.80 -14.10 -12.14
C VAL A 211 -16.24 -13.75 -13.50
N GLU A 212 -15.39 -12.72 -13.53
CA GLU A 212 -14.77 -12.19 -14.74
C GLU A 212 -13.32 -11.76 -14.46
N THR A 213 -12.48 -11.78 -15.49
CA THR A 213 -11.12 -11.21 -15.40
C THR A 213 -11.19 -9.71 -15.71
N LEU A 214 -10.45 -8.89 -14.97
CA LEU A 214 -10.29 -7.47 -15.30
C LEU A 214 -9.09 -7.22 -16.22
N ASN A 215 -8.25 -8.22 -16.46
CA ASN A 215 -7.08 -8.07 -17.31
C ASN A 215 -7.50 -8.18 -18.79
N GLU A 216 -7.14 -7.20 -19.62
CA GLU A 216 -7.39 -7.24 -21.07
C GLU A 216 -6.63 -8.42 -21.70
N THR A 217 -7.35 -9.48 -22.08
CA THR A 217 -6.80 -10.54 -22.94
C THR A 217 -6.80 -10.06 -24.39
N SER A 218 -5.72 -10.30 -25.12
CA SER A 218 -5.57 -9.91 -26.53
C SER A 218 -6.47 -10.72 -27.50
N THR A 219 -7.28 -11.64 -26.98
CA THR A 219 -8.10 -12.57 -27.75
C THR A 219 -9.49 -12.74 -27.11
N GLY A 220 -10.49 -12.05 -27.65
CA GLY A 220 -11.92 -12.37 -27.43
C GLY A 220 -12.55 -11.79 -26.16
N GLU A 221 -13.89 -11.71 -26.17
CA GLU A 221 -14.73 -11.20 -25.07
C GLU A 221 -14.39 -11.85 -23.71
N PRO A 222 -14.50 -11.13 -22.59
CA PRO A 222 -14.30 -11.71 -21.26
C PRO A 222 -15.30 -12.85 -21.05
N GLU A 223 -14.79 -14.08 -20.91
CA GLU A 223 -15.64 -15.21 -20.56
C GLU A 223 -16.13 -15.05 -19.12
N HIS A 224 -17.42 -14.74 -18.97
CA HIS A 224 -18.07 -14.67 -17.67
C HIS A 224 -18.51 -16.07 -17.22
N VAL A 225 -18.13 -16.46 -16.01
CA VAL A 225 -18.59 -17.71 -15.40
C VAL A 225 -19.53 -17.41 -14.23
N ILE A 226 -20.66 -18.11 -14.16
CA ILE A 226 -21.67 -17.91 -13.11
C ILE A 226 -21.64 -19.12 -12.18
N PHE A 227 -21.43 -18.86 -10.89
CA PHE A 227 -21.55 -19.84 -9.82
C PHE A 227 -22.79 -19.53 -8.99
N ARG A 228 -23.65 -20.52 -8.74
CA ARG A 228 -24.82 -20.34 -7.86
C ARG A 228 -24.45 -20.68 -6.44
N GLY A 229 -25.18 -20.13 -5.47
CA GLY A 229 -25.01 -20.45 -4.06
C GLY A 229 -25.15 -21.94 -3.77
N ALA A 230 -26.01 -22.64 -4.53
CA ALA A 230 -26.13 -24.11 -4.48
C ALA A 230 -24.89 -24.87 -4.97
N ASP A 231 -24.05 -24.25 -5.80
CA ASP A 231 -22.80 -24.84 -6.30
C ASP A 231 -21.63 -24.61 -5.34
N LEU A 232 -21.82 -23.77 -4.32
CA LEU A 232 -20.80 -23.50 -3.30
C LEU A 232 -20.80 -24.64 -2.27
N ASN A 233 -19.67 -25.32 -2.14
CA ASN A 233 -19.42 -26.24 -1.03
C ASN A 233 -19.18 -25.44 0.25
N LEU A 234 -20.25 -25.00 0.91
CA LEU A 234 -20.21 -24.15 2.11
C LEU A 234 -19.60 -24.84 3.36
N ASN A 235 -19.39 -26.17 3.29
CA ASN A 235 -18.90 -26.99 4.40
C ASN A 235 -17.45 -27.50 4.22
N THR A 236 -16.77 -27.18 3.12
CA THR A 236 -15.40 -27.65 2.86
C THR A 236 -14.39 -26.60 3.35
N GLU A 237 -13.60 -26.94 4.37
CA GLU A 237 -12.54 -26.06 4.86
C GLU A 237 -11.40 -25.91 3.82
N LEU A 238 -10.69 -24.77 3.86
CA LEU A 238 -9.55 -24.49 2.98
C LEU A 238 -8.43 -25.55 3.07
N THR A 239 -8.32 -26.25 4.19
CA THR A 239 -7.33 -27.32 4.41
C THR A 239 -7.71 -28.64 3.75
N ASP A 240 -9.01 -28.87 3.52
CA ASP A 240 -9.55 -30.09 2.89
C ASP A 240 -9.78 -29.91 1.38
N ALA A 241 -9.73 -28.67 0.89
CA ALA A 241 -9.70 -28.34 -0.54
C ALA A 241 -8.34 -28.76 -1.10
N GLY A 242 -8.20 -30.06 -1.40
CA GLY A 242 -6.95 -30.72 -1.78
C GLY A 242 -6.09 -29.88 -2.73
N PHE A 243 -4.88 -29.55 -2.28
CA PHE A 243 -3.81 -29.07 -3.12
C PHE A 243 -3.43 -30.20 -4.08
N SER A 244 -4.06 -30.25 -5.26
CA SER A 244 -3.61 -31.13 -6.33
C SER A 244 -2.26 -30.61 -6.80
N SER A 245 -1.17 -31.24 -6.38
CA SER A 245 0.21 -30.94 -6.78
C SER A 245 0.50 -31.35 -8.24
N VAL A 246 -0.52 -31.41 -9.09
CA VAL A 246 -0.39 -31.81 -10.49
C VAL A 246 -0.66 -30.57 -11.33
N ILE A 247 0.41 -30.02 -11.90
CA ILE A 247 0.34 -29.05 -12.99
C ILE A 247 -0.37 -29.76 -14.16
N SER A 248 -1.69 -29.71 -14.21
CA SER A 248 -2.42 -30.11 -15.41
C SER A 248 -2.15 -29.05 -16.47
N GLN A 249 -1.67 -29.48 -17.64
CA GLN A 249 -1.37 -28.59 -18.77
C GLN A 249 -2.64 -27.95 -19.39
N GLU A 250 -3.82 -28.33 -18.90
CA GLU A 250 -5.11 -27.72 -19.24
C GLU A 250 -5.66 -26.95 -18.03
N ALA A 251 -6.07 -25.70 -18.25
CA ALA A 251 -6.65 -24.85 -17.22
C ALA A 251 -8.07 -25.34 -16.90
N ASP A 252 -8.30 -25.79 -15.66
CA ASP A 252 -9.65 -26.11 -15.19
C ASP A 252 -10.48 -24.81 -15.15
N PRO A 253 -11.62 -24.71 -15.86
CA PRO A 253 -12.49 -23.52 -15.83
C PRO A 253 -13.04 -23.20 -14.43
N LYS A 254 -12.80 -24.07 -13.44
CA LYS A 254 -13.15 -23.86 -12.04
C LYS A 254 -12.00 -23.35 -11.16
N SER A 255 -10.78 -23.21 -11.65
CA SER A 255 -9.63 -22.68 -10.86
C SER A 255 -9.47 -21.17 -11.00
N CYS A 256 -8.76 -20.55 -10.04
CA CYS A 256 -8.39 -19.14 -10.14
C CYS A 256 -7.43 -18.87 -11.31
N SER A 257 -6.55 -19.82 -11.62
CA SER A 257 -5.57 -19.72 -12.73
C SER A 257 -6.22 -19.54 -14.09
N TYR A 258 -7.47 -20.00 -14.28
CA TYR A 258 -8.25 -19.76 -15.48
C TYR A 258 -8.41 -18.27 -15.83
N PHE A 259 -8.57 -17.43 -14.82
CA PHE A 259 -8.82 -15.99 -14.97
C PHE A 259 -7.54 -15.13 -14.90
N CYS A 260 -6.39 -15.77 -14.71
CA CYS A 260 -5.08 -15.13 -14.62
C CYS A 260 -4.39 -15.08 -15.99
N LEU A 261 -3.52 -14.09 -16.21
CA LEU A 261 -2.75 -14.01 -17.45
C LEU A 261 -1.72 -15.15 -17.53
N LYS A 262 -1.72 -15.88 -18.66
CA LYS A 262 -0.67 -16.87 -18.96
C LYS A 262 0.64 -16.14 -19.29
N ASP A 263 1.74 -16.56 -18.67
CA ASP A 263 3.12 -16.07 -18.93
C ASP A 263 3.44 -14.61 -18.56
N ARG A 264 2.92 -14.11 -17.43
CA ARG A 264 3.36 -12.82 -16.89
C ARG A 264 4.74 -12.95 -16.21
N ASP A 265 5.80 -12.64 -16.95
CA ASP A 265 7.17 -12.57 -16.42
C ASP A 265 7.35 -11.31 -15.55
N ILE A 266 7.16 -11.45 -14.23
CA ILE A 266 7.40 -10.37 -13.26
C ILE A 266 8.92 -10.22 -13.06
N ARG A 267 9.59 -9.53 -13.99
CA ARG A 267 11.02 -9.20 -13.85
C ARG A 267 11.26 -8.10 -12.82
N THR A 268 10.35 -7.13 -12.78
CA THR A 268 10.34 -6.01 -11.84
C THR A 268 8.91 -5.75 -11.39
N PHE A 269 8.64 -5.92 -10.09
CA PHE A 269 7.36 -5.54 -9.49
C PHE A 269 7.29 -4.02 -9.37
N THR A 270 6.27 -3.40 -9.96
CA THR A 270 6.03 -1.95 -9.95
C THR A 270 4.91 -1.57 -8.99
N SER A 271 3.77 -2.27 -9.05
CA SER A 271 2.63 -2.05 -8.16
C SER A 271 1.67 -3.24 -8.19
N ILE A 272 0.77 -3.33 -7.21
CA ILE A 272 -0.28 -4.36 -7.18
C ILE A 272 -1.22 -4.17 -8.37
N GLU A 273 -1.61 -2.93 -8.66
CA GLU A 273 -2.53 -2.58 -9.74
C GLU A 273 -1.99 -2.97 -11.12
N GLU A 274 -0.67 -2.89 -11.30
CA GLU A 274 -0.04 -3.29 -12.54
C GLU A 274 0.31 -4.76 -12.57
N ASN A 275 0.73 -5.41 -11.47
CA ASN A 275 1.31 -6.75 -11.51
C ASN A 275 0.39 -7.88 -11.03
N ALA A 276 -0.60 -7.62 -10.17
CA ALA A 276 -1.49 -8.66 -9.68
C ALA A 276 -2.54 -9.04 -10.74
N ASP A 277 -2.84 -10.33 -10.85
CA ASP A 277 -4.04 -10.78 -11.56
C ASP A 277 -5.28 -10.49 -10.71
N ILE A 278 -6.30 -9.84 -11.29
CA ILE A 278 -7.51 -9.43 -10.57
C ILE A 278 -8.73 -10.10 -11.18
N ILE A 279 -9.38 -10.94 -10.36
CA ILE A 279 -10.64 -11.60 -10.62
C ILE A 279 -11.76 -10.76 -10.00
N GLN A 280 -12.62 -10.21 -10.83
CA GLN A 280 -13.79 -9.47 -10.38
C GLN A 280 -14.95 -10.43 -10.14
N VAL A 281 -15.58 -10.29 -8.98
CA VAL A 281 -16.75 -11.08 -8.57
C VAL A 281 -17.91 -10.14 -8.29
N GLN A 282 -19.00 -10.31 -9.03
CA GLN A 282 -20.25 -9.59 -8.81
C GLN A 282 -21.24 -10.50 -8.10
N LEU A 283 -21.77 -10.04 -6.97
CA LEU A 283 -22.81 -10.76 -6.23
C LEU A 283 -24.19 -10.25 -6.64
N LEU A 284 -25.05 -11.17 -7.07
CA LEU A 284 -26.46 -10.95 -7.35
C LEU A 284 -27.32 -11.89 -6.51
N HIS A 285 -28.58 -11.51 -6.29
CA HIS A 285 -29.56 -12.37 -5.61
C HIS A 285 -30.74 -12.66 -6.54
N SER A 286 -30.96 -13.94 -6.82
CA SER A 286 -32.01 -14.38 -7.74
C SER A 286 -33.40 -14.26 -7.11
N ARG A 287 -34.32 -13.59 -7.81
CA ARG A 287 -35.74 -13.50 -7.42
C ARG A 287 -36.60 -14.66 -7.93
N THR A 288 -36.08 -15.51 -8.82
CA THR A 288 -36.85 -16.52 -9.55
C THR A 288 -36.41 -17.95 -9.29
N TYR A 289 -35.62 -18.19 -8.24
CA TYR A 289 -35.10 -19.51 -7.91
C TYR A 289 -36.26 -20.51 -7.67
N ASN A 290 -36.42 -21.47 -8.58
CA ASN A 290 -37.48 -22.49 -8.65
C ASN A 290 -38.91 -22.01 -9.02
N GLU A 291 -39.11 -20.79 -9.54
CA GLU A 291 -40.41 -20.42 -10.11
C GLU A 291 -40.45 -20.73 -11.62
N GLU A 292 -41.33 -21.65 -12.04
CA GLU A 292 -41.54 -22.01 -13.46
C GLU A 292 -42.10 -20.86 -14.31
N LYS A 293 -42.46 -19.73 -13.71
CA LYS A 293 -43.07 -18.59 -14.41
C LYS A 293 -42.35 -17.29 -14.07
N SER A 294 -41.90 -16.59 -15.12
CA SER A 294 -41.47 -15.21 -15.04
C SER A 294 -42.61 -14.35 -14.50
N THR A 295 -42.43 -13.78 -13.31
CA THR A 295 -43.38 -12.86 -12.69
C THR A 295 -43.03 -11.43 -13.09
N SER A 296 -44.04 -10.67 -13.50
CA SER A 296 -43.88 -9.23 -13.77
C SER A 296 -43.54 -8.49 -12.47
N PRO A 297 -42.82 -7.34 -12.52
CA PRO A 297 -42.55 -6.54 -11.33
C PRO A 297 -43.82 -6.25 -10.54
N SER A 298 -43.88 -6.74 -9.30
CA SER A 298 -44.98 -6.50 -8.38
C SER A 298 -44.62 -5.36 -7.41
N ALA A 299 -45.62 -4.53 -7.10
CA ALA A 299 -45.53 -3.58 -6.00
C ALA A 299 -46.21 -4.19 -4.79
N GLU A 300 -45.48 -4.37 -3.69
CA GLU A 300 -46.04 -4.79 -2.42
C GLU A 300 -46.35 -3.55 -1.57
N PHE A 301 -47.60 -3.45 -1.12
CA PHE A 301 -48.05 -2.38 -0.25
C PHE A 301 -48.13 -2.88 1.19
N PHE A 302 -47.36 -2.27 2.08
CA PHE A 302 -47.36 -2.57 3.51
C PHE A 302 -48.05 -1.42 4.26
N PRO A 303 -49.34 -1.55 4.63
CA PRO A 303 -50.03 -0.53 5.42
C PRO A 303 -49.39 -0.44 6.80
N VAL A 304 -49.04 0.78 7.21
CA VAL A 304 -48.41 1.02 8.50
C VAL A 304 -49.49 1.40 9.52
N PRO A 305 -49.59 0.71 10.68
CA PRO A 305 -50.66 0.94 11.66
C PRO A 305 -50.48 2.21 12.50
N GLU A 306 -49.26 2.75 12.59
CA GLU A 306 -48.91 3.94 13.38
C GLU A 306 -47.96 4.86 12.58
N GLU A 307 -47.85 6.14 12.96
CA GLU A 307 -46.92 7.08 12.30
C GLU A 307 -45.48 6.56 12.37
N THR A 308 -44.87 6.34 11.20
CA THR A 308 -43.58 5.67 11.05
C THR A 308 -42.65 6.52 10.21
N LYS A 309 -41.37 6.53 10.60
CA LYS A 309 -40.30 7.21 9.88
C LYS A 309 -39.47 6.21 9.09
N LEU A 310 -39.07 6.60 7.88
CA LEU A 310 -38.09 5.89 7.06
C LEU A 310 -36.71 6.51 7.29
N LEU A 311 -35.73 5.67 7.62
CA LEU A 311 -34.31 5.98 7.59
C LEU A 311 -33.65 5.06 6.55
N VAL A 312 -32.95 5.62 5.58
CA VAL A 312 -32.19 4.82 4.61
C VAL A 312 -30.72 4.90 4.99
N VAL A 313 -30.12 3.74 5.29
CA VAL A 313 -28.70 3.65 5.58
C VAL A 313 -27.99 3.13 4.34
N ASP A 314 -27.12 3.98 3.77
CA ASP A 314 -26.35 3.66 2.58
C ASP A 314 -24.90 3.35 2.98
N TYR A 315 -24.38 2.22 2.53
CA TYR A 315 -22.96 1.92 2.69
C TYR A 315 -22.44 1.06 1.54
N LYS A 316 -21.14 1.23 1.26
CA LYS A 316 -20.42 0.51 0.22
C LYS A 316 -19.51 -0.53 0.87
N LEU A 317 -19.68 -1.78 0.46
CA LEU A 317 -18.68 -2.81 0.69
C LEU A 317 -17.76 -2.88 -0.53
N GLU A 318 -16.46 -2.95 -0.28
CA GLU A 318 -15.44 -3.24 -1.28
C GLU A 318 -14.39 -4.12 -0.61
N VAL A 319 -14.37 -5.39 -1.00
CA VAL A 319 -13.48 -6.40 -0.42
C VAL A 319 -12.52 -6.88 -1.48
N ILE A 320 -11.29 -7.11 -1.04
CA ILE A 320 -10.28 -7.83 -1.78
C ILE A 320 -9.85 -9.05 -0.97
N CYS A 321 -9.54 -10.14 -1.65
CA CYS A 321 -9.04 -11.39 -1.05
C CYS A 321 -7.87 -11.90 -1.89
N TYR A 322 -6.90 -12.54 -1.25
CA TYR A 322 -5.81 -13.24 -1.93
C TYR A 322 -6.14 -14.73 -2.04
N ALA A 323 -6.05 -15.29 -3.24
CA ALA A 323 -6.22 -16.72 -3.49
C ALA A 323 -5.03 -17.29 -4.23
N GLY A 324 -4.62 -18.52 -3.89
CA GLY A 324 -3.67 -19.27 -4.70
C GLY A 324 -4.25 -19.57 -6.08
N LYS A 325 -3.41 -19.57 -7.12
CA LYS A 325 -3.82 -19.78 -8.51
C LYS A 325 -4.53 -21.13 -8.73
N GLU A 326 -4.13 -22.17 -8.00
CA GLU A 326 -4.73 -23.50 -8.08
C GLU A 326 -6.00 -23.68 -7.23
N LEU A 327 -6.40 -22.67 -6.46
CA LEU A 327 -7.63 -22.75 -5.65
C LEU A 327 -8.85 -22.71 -6.57
N SER A 328 -9.84 -23.58 -6.31
CA SER A 328 -11.11 -23.49 -7.02
C SER A 328 -11.86 -22.19 -6.70
N ILE A 329 -12.51 -21.60 -7.68
CA ILE A 329 -13.31 -20.37 -7.55
C ILE A 329 -14.42 -20.54 -6.51
N THR A 330 -15.06 -21.71 -6.46
CA THR A 330 -16.09 -22.00 -5.46
C THR A 330 -15.54 -21.93 -4.04
N SER A 331 -14.36 -22.49 -3.79
CA SER A 331 -13.66 -22.41 -2.50
C SER A 331 -13.17 -21.00 -2.19
N ALA A 332 -12.69 -20.28 -3.20
CA ALA A 332 -12.27 -18.89 -3.04
C ALA A 332 -13.47 -18.00 -2.63
N ILE A 333 -14.63 -18.21 -3.25
CA ILE A 333 -15.87 -17.50 -2.90
C ILE A 333 -16.34 -17.90 -1.49
N SER A 334 -16.46 -19.20 -1.21
CA SER A 334 -17.04 -19.68 0.05
C SER A 334 -16.18 -19.39 1.28
N ASN A 335 -14.85 -19.52 1.15
CA ASN A 335 -13.92 -19.49 2.27
C ASN A 335 -13.13 -18.19 2.40
N LEU A 336 -13.06 -17.36 1.34
CA LEU A 336 -12.35 -16.07 1.39
C LEU A 336 -13.33 -14.91 1.22
N LEU A 337 -14.08 -14.89 0.11
CA LEU A 337 -14.90 -13.74 -0.27
C LEU A 337 -16.09 -13.51 0.66
N ILE A 338 -16.90 -14.54 0.91
CA ILE A 338 -18.07 -14.43 1.80
C ILE A 338 -17.65 -14.04 3.23
N PRO A 339 -16.61 -14.65 3.83
CA PRO A 339 -16.07 -14.18 5.10
C PRO A 339 -15.60 -12.72 5.07
N ALA A 340 -14.90 -12.29 4.01
CA ALA A 340 -14.47 -10.90 3.87
C ALA A 340 -15.65 -9.92 3.85
N LEU A 341 -16.70 -10.23 3.07
CA LEU A 341 -17.92 -9.44 3.01
C LEU A 341 -18.63 -9.37 4.37
N THR A 342 -18.68 -10.50 5.08
CA THR A 342 -19.31 -10.58 6.40
C THR A 342 -18.55 -9.77 7.44
N ASP A 343 -17.23 -9.87 7.47
CA ASP A 343 -16.39 -9.14 8.42
C ASP A 343 -16.42 -7.63 8.16
N GLN A 344 -16.35 -7.21 6.90
CA GLN A 344 -16.46 -5.79 6.55
C GLN A 344 -17.84 -5.24 6.87
N LEU A 345 -18.91 -5.99 6.59
CA LEU A 345 -20.28 -5.61 6.96
C LEU A 345 -20.44 -5.47 8.47
N HIS A 346 -19.85 -6.38 9.25
CA HIS A 346 -19.82 -6.29 10.71
C HIS A 346 -19.07 -5.05 11.19
N ALA A 347 -17.90 -4.75 10.62
CA ALA A 347 -17.14 -3.56 10.99
C ALA A 347 -17.88 -2.25 10.67
N VAL A 348 -18.48 -2.15 9.47
CA VAL A 348 -19.32 -1.00 9.10
C VAL A 348 -20.51 -0.87 10.06
N LYS A 349 -21.19 -1.98 10.37
CA LYS A 349 -22.28 -2.03 11.36
C LYS A 349 -21.84 -1.49 12.71
N THR A 350 -20.71 -1.95 13.25
CA THR A 350 -20.21 -1.52 14.56
C THR A 350 -19.83 -0.04 14.59
N THR A 351 -19.35 0.51 13.48
CA THR A 351 -18.95 1.92 13.39
C THR A 351 -20.15 2.86 13.24
N ILE A 352 -21.19 2.47 12.50
CA ILE A 352 -22.42 3.28 12.33
C ILE A 352 -23.34 3.19 13.55
N PHE A 353 -23.36 2.06 14.25
CA PHE A 353 -24.32 1.78 15.33
C PHE A 353 -24.42 2.85 16.44
N PRO A 354 -23.31 3.47 16.92
CA PRO A 354 -23.37 4.53 17.92
C PRO A 354 -24.18 5.75 17.45
N ASP A 355 -23.93 6.21 16.22
CA ASP A 355 -24.39 7.49 15.67
C ASP A 355 -25.49 7.39 14.60
N LEU A 356 -26.12 6.21 14.48
CA LEU A 356 -27.16 5.89 13.49
C LEU A 356 -28.28 6.93 13.35
N LEU A 357 -28.60 7.68 14.41
CA LEU A 357 -29.67 8.69 14.42
C LEU A 357 -29.18 10.16 14.44
N THR A 358 -27.89 10.38 14.67
CA THR A 358 -27.30 11.69 14.98
C THR A 358 -26.51 12.25 13.81
N GLN A 359 -25.91 11.40 12.97
CA GLN A 359 -25.02 11.84 11.90
C GLN A 359 -25.10 10.94 10.66
N GLU A 360 -24.96 11.52 9.47
CA GLU A 360 -24.68 10.77 8.25
C GLU A 360 -23.20 10.36 8.25
N SER A 361 -22.90 9.17 8.77
CA SER A 361 -21.56 8.59 8.71
C SER A 361 -21.31 8.00 7.32
N ASN A 362 -20.55 8.70 6.48
CA ASN A 362 -20.09 8.11 5.21
C ASN A 362 -18.83 7.30 5.46
N ILE A 363 -18.97 5.99 5.53
CA ILE A 363 -17.87 5.08 5.79
C ILE A 363 -17.45 4.42 4.49
N TYR A 364 -16.15 4.41 4.23
CA TYR A 364 -15.59 3.78 3.03
C TYR A 364 -14.40 2.87 3.36
N PRO A 365 -14.37 1.66 2.79
CA PRO A 365 -13.17 0.84 2.78
C PRO A 365 -12.15 1.41 1.78
N TYR A 366 -10.89 1.44 2.21
CA TYR A 366 -9.73 1.81 1.41
C TYR A 366 -8.71 0.68 1.49
N HIS A 367 -8.09 0.37 0.35
CA HIS A 367 -7.03 -0.62 0.27
C HIS A 367 -5.70 0.09 0.16
N PHE A 368 -4.69 -0.37 0.90
CA PHE A 368 -3.35 0.21 0.87
C PHE A 368 -2.32 -0.87 0.58
N SER A 369 -1.21 -0.49 -0.04
CA SER A 369 -0.02 -1.32 -0.22
C SER A 369 1.17 -0.69 0.53
N PRO A 370 1.27 -0.87 1.86
CA PRO A 370 2.31 -0.22 2.65
C PRO A 370 3.71 -0.74 2.29
N PRO A 371 4.74 0.12 2.30
CA PRO A 371 6.12 -0.33 2.11
C PRO A 371 6.52 -1.42 3.10
N GLY A 372 7.17 -2.48 2.62
CA GLY A 372 7.59 -3.61 3.46
C GLY A 372 6.50 -4.64 3.77
N VAL A 373 5.26 -4.43 3.30
CA VAL A 373 4.16 -5.39 3.40
C VAL A 373 3.79 -5.86 2.00
N SER A 374 4.11 -7.12 1.67
CA SER A 374 3.95 -7.67 0.31
C SER A 374 2.51 -7.99 -0.11
N HIS A 375 1.53 -7.65 0.73
CA HIS A 375 0.12 -7.83 0.47
C HIS A 375 -0.66 -6.57 0.88
N PRO A 376 -1.80 -6.29 0.26
CA PRO A 376 -2.58 -5.13 0.64
C PRO A 376 -3.23 -5.31 2.01
N ILE A 377 -3.61 -4.20 2.62
CA ILE A 377 -4.43 -4.12 3.82
C ILE A 377 -5.71 -3.34 3.53
N THR A 378 -6.76 -3.59 4.31
CA THR A 378 -8.02 -2.83 4.18
C THR A 378 -8.29 -2.02 5.43
N VAL A 379 -8.51 -0.71 5.26
CA VAL A 379 -8.82 0.20 6.35
C VAL A 379 -10.15 0.86 6.06
N ILE A 380 -10.98 0.99 7.08
CA ILE A 380 -12.29 1.62 6.99
C ILE A 380 -12.17 3.02 7.56
N TYR A 381 -12.36 4.05 6.72
CA TYR A 381 -12.35 5.44 7.15
C TYR A 381 -13.73 6.08 7.09
N GLU A 382 -13.96 7.01 8.00
CA GLU A 382 -15.15 7.85 8.03
C GLU A 382 -14.87 9.20 7.37
N LEU A 383 -15.75 9.58 6.42
CA LEU A 383 -15.67 10.77 5.59
C LEU A 383 -16.87 11.70 5.80
N THR A 384 -16.72 12.69 6.68
CA THR A 384 -17.61 13.85 6.76
C THR A 384 -16.95 15.07 6.11
N TYR A 385 -17.48 15.53 4.95
CA TYR A 385 -16.90 16.55 4.06
C TYR A 385 -16.17 17.70 4.80
N GLY A 386 -14.92 17.99 4.41
CA GLY A 386 -14.11 19.12 4.90
C GLY A 386 -13.11 18.81 6.03
N GLU A 387 -13.47 17.95 7.01
CA GLU A 387 -12.66 17.65 8.22
C GLU A 387 -11.98 16.27 8.21
N THR A 388 -12.09 15.54 7.09
CA THR A 388 -11.98 14.07 7.05
C THR A 388 -10.59 13.51 7.37
N GLU A 389 -9.53 14.16 6.92
CA GLU A 389 -8.16 13.65 7.10
C GLU A 389 -7.63 13.87 8.53
N MET A 390 -8.11 14.88 9.25
CA MET A 390 -7.67 15.17 10.62
C MET A 390 -8.29 14.21 11.64
N LYS A 391 -9.53 13.77 11.42
CA LYS A 391 -10.20 12.78 12.29
C LYS A 391 -9.51 11.42 12.27
N GLN A 392 -8.81 11.08 11.18
CA GLN A 392 -8.15 9.78 11.01
C GLN A 392 -6.70 9.75 11.51
N VAL A 393 -6.15 10.84 12.05
CA VAL A 393 -4.75 10.92 12.47
C VAL A 393 -4.39 9.85 13.51
N GLU A 394 -5.21 9.67 14.54
CA GLU A 394 -4.92 8.67 15.59
C GLU A 394 -5.03 7.24 15.06
N VAL A 395 -6.01 6.98 14.18
CA VAL A 395 -6.16 5.67 13.51
C VAL A 395 -4.92 5.39 12.65
N ARG A 396 -4.44 6.36 11.86
CA ARG A 396 -3.21 6.23 11.07
C ARG A 396 -1.98 6.04 11.94
N ARG A 397 -1.86 6.76 13.05
CA ARG A 397 -0.77 6.57 14.02
C ARG A 397 -0.74 5.14 14.57
N LEU A 398 -1.88 4.60 14.96
CA LEU A 398 -1.99 3.20 15.42
C LEU A 398 -1.67 2.21 14.30
N LEU A 399 -2.10 2.47 13.07
CA LEU A 399 -1.76 1.64 11.92
C LEU A 399 -0.26 1.67 11.58
N HIS A 400 0.38 2.84 11.65
CA HIS A 400 1.82 2.97 11.48
C HIS A 400 2.57 2.17 12.57
N MET A 401 2.14 2.28 13.82
CA MET A 401 2.68 1.49 14.92
C MET A 401 2.50 -0.02 14.70
N ARG A 402 1.30 -0.44 14.24
CA ARG A 402 0.95 -1.83 13.97
C ARG A 402 1.77 -2.41 12.83
N LEU A 403 1.88 -1.69 11.72
CA LEU A 403 2.51 -2.18 10.48
C LEU A 403 4.03 -1.93 10.46
N GLY A 404 4.54 -1.23 11.46
CA GLY A 404 5.94 -0.82 11.50
C GLY A 404 6.28 0.20 10.41
N LEU A 405 5.41 1.18 10.21
CA LEU A 405 5.65 2.27 9.27
C LEU A 405 6.23 3.48 10.02
N PRO A 406 7.08 4.28 9.35
CA PRO A 406 7.67 5.47 9.97
C PRO A 406 6.60 6.54 10.23
N PHE A 407 6.76 7.30 11.32
CA PHE A 407 5.80 8.34 11.76
C PHE A 407 6.07 9.74 11.17
N ASP A 408 6.94 9.84 10.16
CA ASP A 408 7.41 11.09 9.58
C ASP A 408 6.85 11.33 8.16
N ARG A 409 6.05 10.41 7.60
CA ARG A 409 5.55 10.48 6.23
C ARG A 409 4.15 9.85 6.07
N PRO A 410 3.29 10.40 5.17
CA PRO A 410 1.94 9.92 4.97
C PRO A 410 1.93 8.66 4.07
N LEU A 411 1.67 7.50 4.65
CA LEU A 411 1.62 6.23 3.92
C LEU A 411 0.20 5.64 3.82
N LEU A 412 -0.71 6.11 4.66
CA LEU A 412 -2.07 5.57 4.78
C LEU A 412 -3.15 6.68 4.71
N ARG A 413 -2.85 7.82 4.10
CA ARG A 413 -3.88 8.82 3.75
C ARG A 413 -4.72 8.29 2.61
N ILE A 414 -5.94 8.78 2.45
CA ILE A 414 -6.84 8.26 1.41
C ILE A 414 -6.25 8.36 0.00
N ALA A 415 -5.44 9.39 -0.24
CA ALA A 415 -4.75 9.57 -1.51
C ALA A 415 -3.72 8.47 -1.81
N ASN A 416 -3.18 7.78 -0.78
CA ASN A 416 -2.29 6.62 -0.91
C ASN A 416 -3.03 5.31 -1.23
N ALA A 417 -4.37 5.31 -1.27
CA ALA A 417 -5.13 4.07 -1.46
C ALA A 417 -4.95 3.53 -2.89
N ILE A 418 -4.70 2.22 -3.00
CA ILE A 418 -4.57 1.54 -4.29
C ILE A 418 -5.93 1.45 -5.00
N ASN A 419 -5.91 1.52 -6.33
CA ASN A 419 -7.13 1.43 -7.12
C ASN A 419 -7.21 0.13 -7.93
N VAL A 420 -7.75 -0.91 -7.29
CA VAL A 420 -7.91 -2.25 -7.88
C VAL A 420 -9.08 -2.31 -8.90
N SER A 421 -9.84 -1.22 -9.10
CA SER A 421 -10.99 -1.19 -10.01
C SER A 421 -10.65 -0.89 -11.47
N GLN A 422 -9.41 -0.47 -11.77
CA GLN A 422 -8.96 -0.15 -13.12
C GLN A 422 -7.54 -0.66 -13.34
N PRO A 423 -7.34 -1.91 -13.79
CA PRO A 423 -6.10 -2.25 -14.45
C PRO A 423 -6.03 -1.42 -15.74
N ASN A 424 -4.88 -0.79 -16.01
CA ASN A 424 -4.62 0.19 -17.07
C ASN A 424 -4.99 1.64 -16.74
N GLY A 425 -4.19 2.30 -15.90
CA GLY A 425 -3.62 3.63 -16.16
C GLY A 425 -4.53 4.83 -16.47
N LYS A 426 -5.86 4.70 -16.45
CA LYS A 426 -6.79 5.84 -16.50
C LYS A 426 -7.01 6.33 -15.08
N ALA A 427 -5.91 6.76 -14.45
CA ALA A 427 -5.95 7.41 -13.15
C ALA A 427 -7.09 8.43 -13.11
N ARG A 428 -7.76 8.52 -11.95
CA ARG A 428 -8.73 9.57 -11.61
C ARG A 428 -8.06 10.94 -11.65
N SER A 429 -7.79 11.44 -12.85
CA SER A 429 -7.69 12.87 -13.10
C SER A 429 -9.10 13.32 -13.46
N SER A 430 -9.71 14.05 -12.55
CA SER A 430 -10.87 14.89 -12.83
C SER A 430 -10.44 16.18 -13.54
N SER A 431 -9.45 16.07 -14.44
CA SER A 431 -9.04 17.11 -15.37
C SER A 431 -8.57 16.44 -16.65
N LYS A 432 -9.50 16.21 -17.58
CA LYS A 432 -9.18 15.93 -18.98
C LYS A 432 -8.31 17.07 -19.54
N GLN A 433 -7.01 17.05 -19.28
CA GLN A 433 -6.03 17.72 -20.11
C GLN A 433 -5.45 16.66 -21.03
N LYS A 434 -5.72 16.84 -22.32
CA LYS A 434 -4.98 16.23 -23.42
C LYS A 434 -3.51 16.64 -23.26
N GLY A 435 -2.68 15.74 -22.75
CA GLY A 435 -1.23 15.90 -22.67
C GLY A 435 -0.61 14.53 -22.47
N SER A 436 0.53 14.28 -23.11
CA SER A 436 1.35 13.08 -22.89
C SER A 436 1.55 12.85 -21.38
N LEU A 437 1.49 11.60 -20.92
CA LEU A 437 1.91 11.25 -19.56
C LEU A 437 3.39 11.65 -19.42
N LEU A 438 3.70 12.58 -18.52
CA LEU A 438 5.07 13.02 -18.28
C LEU A 438 5.95 11.83 -17.88
N PRO A 439 7.24 11.79 -18.29
CA PRO A 439 8.14 10.73 -17.85
C PRO A 439 8.25 10.72 -16.33
N LYS A 440 7.96 9.55 -15.74
CA LYS A 440 8.01 9.33 -14.29
C LYS A 440 9.23 8.48 -13.95
N ASP A 441 9.89 8.79 -12.83
CA ASP A 441 10.96 7.97 -12.24
C ASP A 441 12.06 7.55 -13.23
N VAL A 442 12.46 8.48 -14.12
CA VAL A 442 13.43 8.27 -15.21
C VAL A 442 14.72 7.58 -14.75
N HIS A 443 15.09 7.79 -13.49
CA HIS A 443 16.28 7.23 -12.87
C HIS A 443 16.33 5.71 -12.70
N LEU A 444 15.19 5.01 -12.69
CA LEU A 444 15.14 3.56 -12.40
C LEU A 444 15.88 2.68 -13.41
N GLY A 445 16.07 3.17 -14.65
CA GLY A 445 16.75 2.45 -15.73
C GLY A 445 18.22 2.81 -15.93
N ILE A 446 18.83 3.57 -15.01
CA ILE A 446 20.18 4.11 -15.20
C ILE A 446 21.24 3.10 -14.70
N PRO A 447 22.29 2.81 -15.51
CA PRO A 447 23.39 1.95 -15.10
C PRO A 447 24.11 2.45 -13.83
N HIS A 448 24.86 1.57 -13.17
CA HIS A 448 25.65 1.91 -11.98
C HIS A 448 26.63 3.08 -12.24
N SER A 449 26.92 3.85 -11.20
CA SER A 449 27.73 5.07 -11.25
C SER A 449 29.21 4.83 -11.63
N GLY A 450 29.71 3.62 -11.38
CA GLY A 450 31.13 3.27 -11.49
C GLY A 450 32.00 3.73 -10.31
N VAL A 451 31.41 4.08 -9.16
CA VAL A 451 32.13 4.28 -7.89
C VAL A 451 32.35 2.92 -7.22
N SER A 452 33.60 2.51 -7.06
CA SER A 452 33.92 1.21 -6.46
C SER A 452 33.73 1.24 -4.94
N GLY A 453 32.89 0.37 -4.39
CA GLY A 453 32.64 0.27 -2.94
C GLY A 453 31.90 1.48 -2.35
N GLY A 454 31.22 2.27 -3.18
CA GLY A 454 30.40 3.37 -2.73
C GLY A 454 29.02 2.94 -2.23
N GLY A 455 28.48 3.70 -1.29
CA GLY A 455 27.10 3.60 -0.85
C GLY A 455 26.22 4.52 -1.69
N VAL A 456 25.17 3.95 -2.29
CA VAL A 456 24.20 4.69 -3.10
C VAL A 456 23.02 5.13 -2.23
N SER A 457 22.82 6.44 -2.14
CA SER A 457 21.69 7.06 -1.43
C SER A 457 20.87 7.87 -2.45
N LEU A 458 19.61 7.47 -2.69
CA LEU A 458 18.71 8.04 -3.70
C LEU A 458 17.49 8.70 -3.07
N ILE A 459 16.76 9.49 -3.86
CA ILE A 459 15.39 9.90 -3.51
C ILE A 459 14.52 8.70 -3.09
N GLN A 460 13.52 8.97 -2.26
CA GLN A 460 12.60 7.96 -1.74
C GLN A 460 11.17 8.30 -2.17
N GLY A 461 10.66 7.61 -3.18
CA GLY A 461 9.35 7.85 -3.77
C GLY A 461 9.45 8.36 -5.21
N SER A 462 8.29 8.59 -5.81
CA SER A 462 8.18 8.95 -7.22
C SER A 462 8.18 10.45 -7.50
N TYR A 463 8.64 10.83 -8.70
CA TYR A 463 8.55 12.18 -9.27
C TYR A 463 8.24 12.14 -10.77
N GLU A 464 7.72 13.25 -11.28
CA GLU A 464 7.58 13.52 -12.73
C GLU A 464 8.73 14.42 -13.20
N TYR A 465 9.29 14.12 -14.37
CA TYR A 465 10.38 14.88 -14.97
C TYR A 465 9.86 16.09 -15.75
N PHE A 466 10.08 17.27 -15.19
CA PHE A 466 9.81 18.54 -15.85
C PHE A 466 11.07 19.08 -16.54
N HIS A 467 10.93 19.47 -17.81
CA HIS A 467 12.02 19.99 -18.64
C HIS A 467 11.53 21.04 -19.65
N TYR A 468 12.45 21.64 -20.40
CA TYR A 468 12.13 22.69 -21.37
C TYR A 468 11.12 22.26 -22.43
N LEU A 469 10.39 23.27 -22.93
CA LEU A 469 9.40 23.16 -24.02
C LEU A 469 8.15 22.33 -23.69
N GLN A 470 7.99 21.89 -22.45
CA GLN A 470 6.75 21.30 -21.96
C GLN A 470 5.65 22.36 -21.84
N ASP A 471 4.39 21.89 -21.85
CA ASP A 471 3.18 22.73 -21.77
C ASP A 471 3.02 23.71 -22.95
N GLY A 472 3.73 23.46 -24.05
CA GLY A 472 3.77 24.37 -25.21
C GLY A 472 4.42 25.72 -24.91
N PHE A 473 5.24 25.80 -23.86
CA PHE A 473 5.85 27.04 -23.38
C PHE A 473 7.37 27.03 -23.62
N ASP A 474 7.88 28.02 -24.37
CA ASP A 474 9.31 28.15 -24.63
C ASP A 474 10.02 28.89 -23.48
N ASP A 475 10.56 28.09 -22.58
CA ASP A 475 11.37 28.52 -21.45
C ASP A 475 12.88 28.29 -21.66
N SER A 476 13.30 28.09 -22.91
CA SER A 476 14.69 27.82 -23.26
C SER A 476 15.61 28.95 -22.79
N GLY A 477 16.62 28.58 -22.01
CA GLY A 477 17.62 29.50 -21.49
C GLY A 477 17.21 30.27 -20.24
N TRP A 478 16.00 30.05 -19.70
CA TRP A 478 15.60 30.70 -18.44
C TRP A 478 14.70 29.91 -17.50
N GLY A 479 14.07 28.84 -17.95
CA GLY A 479 13.16 28.03 -17.15
C GLY A 479 13.82 27.01 -16.23
N CYS A 480 15.15 26.83 -16.24
CA CYS A 480 15.78 25.63 -15.65
C CYS A 480 15.42 25.43 -14.17
N ALA A 481 15.45 26.50 -13.38
CA ALA A 481 15.06 26.47 -11.97
C ALA A 481 13.55 26.28 -11.77
N TYR A 482 12.71 26.82 -12.65
CA TYR A 482 11.26 26.59 -12.64
C TYR A 482 10.93 25.10 -12.88
N ARG A 483 11.58 24.46 -13.86
CA ARG A 483 11.38 23.04 -14.15
C ARG A 483 11.90 22.12 -13.04
N SER A 484 13.03 22.49 -12.41
CA SER A 484 13.52 21.81 -11.20
C SER A 484 12.52 21.93 -10.04
N LEU A 485 11.95 23.13 -9.83
CA LEU A 485 10.88 23.34 -8.84
C LEU A 485 9.64 22.49 -9.13
N GLN A 486 9.19 22.44 -10.39
CA GLN A 486 8.06 21.62 -10.80
C GLN A 486 8.30 20.13 -10.52
N THR A 487 9.52 19.64 -10.75
CA THR A 487 9.95 18.28 -10.38
C THR A 487 9.89 18.05 -8.87
N ILE A 488 10.29 19.04 -8.05
CA ILE A 488 10.19 18.94 -6.58
C ILE A 488 8.72 18.93 -6.14
N VAL A 489 7.88 19.81 -6.69
CA VAL A 489 6.45 19.87 -6.34
C VAL A 489 5.73 18.59 -6.75
N SER A 490 6.07 18.01 -7.91
CA SER A 490 5.50 16.74 -8.37
C SER A 490 5.82 15.60 -7.41
N TRP A 491 7.04 15.59 -6.85
CA TRP A 491 7.41 14.64 -5.80
C TRP A 491 6.52 14.78 -4.57
N PHE A 492 6.33 15.99 -4.02
CA PHE A 492 5.46 16.20 -2.85
C PHE A 492 4.00 15.80 -3.10
N ARG A 493 3.51 16.03 -4.33
CA ARG A 493 2.17 15.63 -4.76
C ARG A 493 2.04 14.10 -4.84
N LEU A 494 2.99 13.44 -5.51
CA LEU A 494 3.01 11.98 -5.68
C LEU A 494 3.28 11.22 -4.38
N GLN A 495 3.90 11.86 -3.39
CA GLN A 495 4.07 11.32 -2.04
C GLN A 495 2.92 11.74 -1.10
N HIS A 496 1.89 12.41 -1.62
CA HIS A 496 0.67 12.77 -0.91
C HIS A 496 0.86 13.68 0.32
N TYR A 497 1.93 14.49 0.32
CA TYR A 497 2.07 15.60 1.26
C TYR A 497 1.12 16.75 0.92
N THR A 498 0.83 16.93 -0.38
CA THR A 498 -0.04 17.98 -0.87
C THR A 498 -1.01 17.45 -1.94
N SER A 499 -2.16 18.11 -2.05
CA SER A 499 -3.07 17.98 -3.19
C SER A 499 -2.97 19.16 -4.16
N VAL A 500 -2.03 20.08 -3.93
CA VAL A 500 -1.75 21.21 -4.82
C VAL A 500 -1.13 20.68 -6.12
N ASP A 501 -1.66 21.12 -7.25
CA ASP A 501 -1.12 20.79 -8.56
C ASP A 501 0.24 21.44 -8.81
N VAL A 502 1.00 20.87 -9.74
CA VAL A 502 2.31 21.43 -10.10
C VAL A 502 2.11 22.81 -10.75
N PRO A 503 2.69 23.89 -10.20
CA PRO A 503 2.42 25.24 -10.68
C PRO A 503 3.12 25.53 -12.00
N SER A 504 2.48 26.33 -12.85
CA SER A 504 3.07 26.94 -14.04
C SER A 504 4.11 28.02 -13.68
N HIS A 505 4.96 28.42 -14.64
CA HIS A 505 5.93 29.52 -14.43
C HIS A 505 5.23 30.80 -13.95
N ARG A 506 4.05 31.09 -14.50
CA ARG A 506 3.29 32.29 -14.12
C ARG A 506 2.80 32.21 -12.68
N GLU A 507 2.33 31.05 -12.22
CA GLU A 507 1.91 30.85 -10.83
C GLU A 507 3.09 30.92 -9.86
N ILE A 508 4.25 30.38 -10.25
CA ILE A 508 5.50 30.51 -9.49
C ILE A 508 5.89 31.99 -9.35
N GLN A 509 5.88 32.76 -10.44
CA GLN A 509 6.17 34.20 -10.43
C GLN A 509 5.14 34.96 -9.59
N GLN A 510 3.85 34.59 -9.70
CA GLN A 510 2.78 35.21 -8.93
C GLN A 510 2.97 34.97 -7.43
N ALA A 511 3.37 33.76 -7.02
CA ALA A 511 3.67 33.45 -5.62
C ALA A 511 4.79 34.34 -5.06
N LEU A 512 5.86 34.58 -5.83
CA LEU A 512 6.95 35.48 -5.44
C LEU A 512 6.52 36.94 -5.31
N VAL A 513 5.61 37.40 -6.17
CA VAL A 513 5.02 38.75 -6.05
C VAL A 513 4.10 38.85 -4.84
N GLU A 514 3.29 37.83 -4.56
CA GLU A 514 2.34 37.83 -3.45
C GLU A 514 3.01 37.88 -2.08
N ILE A 515 4.17 37.24 -1.93
CA ILE A 515 4.96 37.30 -0.69
C ILE A 515 5.80 38.57 -0.58
N GLY A 516 5.82 39.40 -1.63
CA GLY A 516 6.57 40.66 -1.67
C GLY A 516 8.06 40.54 -2.01
N ASP A 517 8.52 39.40 -2.53
CA ASP A 517 9.91 39.19 -2.95
C ASP A 517 10.22 39.87 -4.29
N LYS A 518 9.24 39.91 -5.21
CA LYS A 518 9.38 40.51 -6.55
C LYS A 518 8.31 41.55 -6.84
N ASP A 519 8.60 42.48 -7.74
CA ASP A 519 7.65 43.46 -8.25
C ASP A 519 6.61 42.84 -9.18
N ARG A 520 5.45 43.49 -9.34
CA ARG A 520 4.35 43.02 -10.22
C ARG A 520 4.75 42.78 -11.67
N SER A 521 5.77 43.50 -12.17
CA SER A 521 6.30 43.32 -13.53
C SER A 521 7.02 41.98 -13.74
N PHE A 522 7.37 41.28 -12.65
CA PHE A 522 8.02 39.97 -12.71
C PHE A 522 7.10 38.87 -13.27
N VAL A 523 5.79 39.01 -13.07
CA VAL A 523 4.80 38.06 -13.60
C VAL A 523 4.69 38.19 -15.12
N GLY A 524 4.92 37.08 -15.82
CA GLY A 524 5.02 37.03 -17.28
C GLY A 524 6.40 37.39 -17.83
N SER A 525 7.38 37.70 -16.97
CA SER A 525 8.76 37.91 -17.38
C SER A 525 9.46 36.59 -17.75
N ARG A 526 10.68 36.71 -18.29
CA ARG A 526 11.59 35.58 -18.58
C ARG A 526 12.80 35.57 -17.65
N GLU A 527 12.66 36.14 -16.46
CA GLU A 527 13.74 36.25 -15.49
C GLU A 527 14.02 34.93 -14.78
N TRP A 528 15.30 34.69 -14.47
CA TRP A 528 15.77 33.55 -13.70
C TRP A 528 15.39 33.66 -12.22
N ILE A 529 15.21 32.51 -11.58
CA ILE A 529 15.06 32.36 -10.14
C ILE A 529 16.13 31.40 -9.61
N GLY A 530 16.50 31.52 -8.33
CA GLY A 530 17.49 30.68 -7.68
C GLY A 530 16.92 29.85 -6.52
N ALA A 531 17.82 29.17 -5.82
CA ALA A 531 17.48 28.34 -4.66
C ALA A 531 16.66 29.08 -3.59
N ILE A 532 16.93 30.37 -3.37
CA ILE A 532 16.23 31.17 -2.37
C ILE A 532 14.78 31.42 -2.78
N GLU A 533 14.54 31.89 -4.01
CA GLU A 533 13.17 32.07 -4.52
C GLU A 533 12.38 30.75 -4.53
N LEU A 534 13.02 29.64 -4.91
CA LEU A 534 12.39 28.31 -4.83
C LEU A 534 11.96 27.96 -3.40
N SER A 535 12.78 28.28 -2.40
CA SER A 535 12.43 28.05 -0.98
C SER A 535 11.18 28.81 -0.57
N PHE A 536 11.02 30.05 -1.02
CA PHE A 536 9.83 30.85 -0.72
C PHE A 536 8.58 30.32 -1.41
N VAL A 537 8.71 29.85 -2.65
CA VAL A 537 7.58 29.27 -3.39
C VAL A 537 7.14 27.95 -2.75
N LEU A 538 8.07 27.09 -2.35
CA LEU A 538 7.77 25.84 -1.64
C LEU A 538 7.08 26.10 -0.29
N ASP A 539 7.53 27.10 0.47
CA ASP A 539 6.90 27.48 1.73
C ASP A 539 5.47 28.04 1.47
N LYS A 540 5.34 28.99 0.54
CA LYS A 540 4.06 29.64 0.22
C LYS A 540 3.00 28.66 -0.29
N LEU A 541 3.38 27.76 -1.20
CA LEU A 541 2.42 26.86 -1.86
C LEU A 541 2.16 25.59 -1.06
N LEU A 542 3.19 25.05 -0.38
CA LEU A 542 3.12 23.72 0.23
C LEU A 542 3.35 23.73 1.75
N GLY A 543 3.79 24.85 2.35
CA GLY A 543 4.22 24.90 3.75
C GLY A 543 5.51 24.10 3.99
N VAL A 544 6.35 23.95 2.97
CA VAL A 544 7.58 23.13 3.02
C VAL A 544 8.78 24.00 3.35
N SER A 545 9.41 23.70 4.50
CA SER A 545 10.70 24.30 4.85
C SER A 545 11.84 23.71 4.02
N CYS A 546 12.87 24.52 3.73
CA CYS A 546 14.04 24.08 2.97
C CYS A 546 15.34 24.42 3.70
N LYS A 547 16.34 23.56 3.55
CA LYS A 547 17.74 23.84 3.93
C LYS A 547 18.51 24.27 2.68
N VAL A 548 19.41 25.24 2.79
CA VAL A 548 20.27 25.67 1.68
C VAL A 548 21.72 25.45 2.05
N ILE A 549 22.45 24.68 1.23
CA ILE A 549 23.90 24.52 1.32
C ILE A 549 24.54 25.41 0.28
N ASN A 550 25.43 26.32 0.72
CA ASN A 550 26.17 27.22 -0.16
C ASN A 550 27.62 26.73 -0.26
N VAL A 551 28.15 26.69 -1.48
CA VAL A 551 29.56 26.42 -1.74
C VAL A 551 30.16 27.51 -2.63
N GLY A 552 31.41 27.88 -2.38
CA GLY A 552 32.10 28.96 -3.07
C GLY A 552 32.56 28.59 -4.47
N SER A 553 32.80 27.29 -4.70
CA SER A 553 33.30 26.73 -5.95
C SER A 553 32.77 25.30 -6.18
N GLY A 554 32.69 24.86 -7.44
CA GLY A 554 32.16 23.54 -7.79
C GLY A 554 32.99 22.35 -7.30
N ASP A 555 34.28 22.56 -7.00
CA ASP A 555 35.18 21.55 -6.42
C ASP A 555 34.95 21.31 -4.92
N GLU A 556 34.15 22.16 -4.25
CA GLU A 556 33.71 21.94 -2.86
C GLU A 556 32.47 21.01 -2.77
N ILE A 557 31.76 20.77 -3.87
CA ILE A 557 30.54 19.92 -3.87
C ILE A 557 30.83 18.47 -3.42
N PRO A 558 31.91 17.81 -3.87
CA PRO A 558 32.30 16.49 -3.36
C PRO A 558 32.46 16.42 -1.83
N GLU A 559 32.89 17.52 -1.19
CA GLU A 559 33.04 17.57 0.27
C GLU A 559 31.68 17.51 0.99
N LYS A 560 30.58 17.80 0.28
CA LYS A 560 29.21 17.72 0.80
C LYS A 560 28.54 16.37 0.56
N CYS A 561 29.18 15.41 -0.10
CA CYS A 561 28.58 14.11 -0.44
C CYS A 561 28.00 13.38 0.78
N ARG A 562 28.69 13.38 1.92
CA ARG A 562 28.19 12.76 3.15
C ARG A 562 26.90 13.42 3.65
N GLU A 563 26.82 14.75 3.59
CA GLU A 563 25.64 15.51 3.99
C GLU A 563 24.46 15.29 3.02
N LEU A 564 24.76 15.17 1.71
CA LEU A 564 23.78 14.84 0.68
C LEU A 564 23.26 13.41 0.83
N ALA A 565 24.13 12.43 1.13
CA ALA A 565 23.74 11.05 1.40
C ALA A 565 22.78 10.98 2.59
N LEU A 566 23.11 11.67 3.68
CA LEU A 566 22.24 11.78 4.86
C LEU A 566 20.88 12.43 4.52
N HIS A 567 20.86 13.45 3.66
CA HIS A 567 19.61 14.03 3.18
C HIS A 567 18.76 13.01 2.42
N PHE A 568 19.34 12.22 1.51
CA PHE A 568 18.59 11.20 0.78
C PHE A 568 18.11 10.05 1.68
N GLU A 569 18.87 9.69 2.71
CA GLU A 569 18.49 8.66 3.69
C GLU A 569 17.35 9.12 4.61
N THR A 570 17.40 10.36 5.09
CA THR A 570 16.44 10.88 6.08
C THR A 570 15.25 11.59 5.44
N GLN A 571 15.50 12.44 4.44
CA GLN A 571 14.50 13.23 3.73
C GLN A 571 14.16 12.64 2.36
N GLY A 572 15.11 12.07 1.61
CA GLY A 572 14.82 11.43 0.32
C GLY A 572 14.10 12.32 -0.70
N THR A 573 14.14 13.65 -0.58
CA THR A 573 13.52 14.61 -1.50
C THR A 573 14.49 14.98 -2.61
N PRO A 574 14.02 15.31 -3.83
CA PRO A 574 14.88 15.84 -4.88
C PRO A 574 15.52 17.18 -4.46
N ILE A 575 16.78 17.38 -4.82
CA ILE A 575 17.55 18.59 -4.48
C ILE A 575 17.71 19.44 -5.74
N MET A 576 17.44 20.73 -5.68
CA MET A 576 17.80 21.64 -6.77
C MET A 576 19.23 22.15 -6.54
N ILE A 577 20.07 22.12 -7.57
CA ILE A 577 21.42 22.69 -7.56
C ILE A 577 21.45 23.86 -8.56
N GLY A 578 21.67 25.08 -8.07
CA GLY A 578 21.80 26.28 -8.90
C GLY A 578 23.20 26.86 -8.86
N GLY A 579 23.82 27.13 -10.01
CA GLY A 579 25.13 27.77 -10.12
C GLY A 579 25.16 28.79 -11.25
N GLY A 580 25.17 30.08 -10.90
CA GLY A 580 25.04 31.18 -11.86
C GLY A 580 23.69 31.15 -12.58
N VAL A 581 23.68 30.71 -13.85
CA VAL A 581 22.52 30.78 -14.76
C VAL A 581 21.95 29.40 -15.12
N LEU A 582 22.53 28.33 -14.54
CA LEU A 582 22.15 26.95 -14.79
C LEU A 582 21.62 26.32 -13.49
N ALA A 583 20.61 25.49 -13.64
CA ALA A 583 20.04 24.69 -12.57
C ALA A 583 19.91 23.23 -12.99
N TYR A 584 20.14 22.33 -12.05
CA TYR A 584 19.95 20.88 -12.20
C TYR A 584 19.14 20.34 -11.03
N THR A 585 18.56 19.15 -11.20
CA THR A 585 17.95 18.41 -10.09
C THR A 585 18.82 17.20 -9.76
N LEU A 586 19.23 17.08 -8.49
CA LEU A 586 19.98 15.95 -7.97
C LEU A 586 19.02 14.94 -7.35
N LEU A 587 19.11 13.69 -7.80
CA LEU A 587 18.24 12.58 -7.39
C LEU A 587 18.94 11.55 -6.50
N GLY A 588 20.24 11.71 -6.27
CA GLY A 588 21.01 10.79 -5.47
C GLY A 588 22.51 11.00 -5.55
N VAL A 589 23.24 10.37 -4.65
CA VAL A 589 24.70 10.33 -4.61
C VAL A 589 25.17 8.89 -4.46
N ASP A 590 26.34 8.60 -5.02
CA ASP A 590 27.10 7.38 -4.76
C ASP A 590 28.43 7.81 -4.15
N TYR A 591 28.70 7.42 -2.91
CA TYR A 591 29.83 7.93 -2.15
C TYR A 591 30.59 6.80 -1.45
N ASN A 592 31.90 6.73 -1.69
CA ASN A 592 32.80 5.86 -0.94
C ASN A 592 33.50 6.66 0.16
N GLU A 593 33.13 6.41 1.42
CA GLU A 593 33.71 7.10 2.58
C GLU A 593 35.22 6.87 2.76
N THR A 594 35.76 5.77 2.24
CA THR A 594 37.19 5.40 2.38
C THR A 594 38.05 6.10 1.32
N SER A 595 37.61 6.12 0.07
CA SER A 595 38.38 6.71 -1.05
C SER A 595 38.03 8.16 -1.32
N GLY A 596 36.86 8.63 -0.88
CA GLY A 596 36.31 9.94 -1.25
C GLY A 596 35.76 10.00 -2.68
N ASP A 597 35.81 8.91 -3.46
CA ASP A 597 35.22 8.89 -4.81
C ASP A 597 33.70 9.05 -4.72
N CYS A 598 33.15 9.84 -5.63
CA CYS A 598 31.75 10.14 -5.64
C CYS A 598 31.17 10.39 -7.04
N ALA A 599 29.88 10.12 -7.16
CA ALA A 599 29.07 10.44 -8.32
C ALA A 599 27.72 11.02 -7.90
N PHE A 600 27.17 11.83 -8.80
CA PHE A 600 25.93 12.58 -8.60
C PHE A 600 24.92 12.16 -9.66
N LEU A 601 23.73 11.75 -9.24
CA LEU A 601 22.66 11.38 -10.17
C LEU A 601 21.89 12.62 -10.58
N ILE A 602 22.18 13.13 -11.78
CA ILE A 602 21.64 14.40 -12.27
C ILE A 602 20.46 14.14 -13.19
N LEU A 603 19.39 14.91 -12.98
CA LEU A 603 18.26 15.09 -13.87
C LEU A 603 18.30 16.53 -14.42
N ASP A 604 18.53 16.64 -15.72
CA ASP A 604 18.83 17.89 -16.41
C ASP A 604 17.55 18.54 -16.97
N PRO A 605 17.10 19.68 -16.43
CA PRO A 605 15.87 20.33 -16.91
C PRO A 605 16.00 20.95 -18.31
N HIS A 606 17.19 21.01 -18.90
CA HIS A 606 17.44 21.64 -20.20
C HIS A 606 17.08 20.75 -21.40
N TYR A 607 16.60 19.52 -21.17
CA TYR A 607 16.16 18.65 -22.25
C TYR A 607 15.01 19.30 -23.04
N THR A 608 15.14 19.32 -24.37
CA THR A 608 14.14 19.92 -25.28
C THR A 608 13.49 18.90 -26.22
N GLY A 609 13.82 17.61 -26.06
CA GLY A 609 13.28 16.55 -26.90
C GLY A 609 11.91 16.08 -26.43
N ASN A 610 11.36 15.10 -27.14
CA ASN A 610 10.11 14.44 -26.75
C ASN A 610 10.31 13.54 -25.52
N ASP A 611 9.23 13.24 -24.81
CA ASP A 611 9.14 12.39 -23.61
C ASP A 611 9.49 10.90 -23.84
N GLU A 612 10.64 10.60 -24.46
CA GLU A 612 11.10 9.26 -24.79
C GLU A 612 12.22 8.82 -23.82
N LEU A 613 11.88 7.92 -22.88
CA LEU A 613 12.79 7.45 -21.83
C LEU A 613 14.18 7.03 -22.36
N LYS A 614 14.22 6.26 -23.47
CA LYS A 614 15.48 5.82 -24.08
C LYS A 614 16.34 6.98 -24.55
N LYS A 615 15.76 8.04 -25.11
CA LYS A 615 16.51 9.22 -25.57
C LYS A 615 17.02 10.04 -24.39
N ILE A 616 16.22 10.18 -23.34
CA ILE A 616 16.59 10.90 -22.11
C ILE A 616 17.80 10.22 -21.45
N VAL A 617 17.73 8.90 -21.24
CA VAL A 617 18.80 8.12 -20.60
C VAL A 617 20.04 8.03 -21.49
N ASN A 618 19.90 7.65 -22.77
CA ASN A 618 21.06 7.51 -23.67
C ASN A 618 21.72 8.86 -23.99
N GLY A 619 20.95 9.96 -23.96
CA GLY A 619 21.47 11.32 -24.09
C GLY A 619 22.17 11.84 -22.84
N GLY A 620 22.10 11.11 -21.72
CA GLY A 620 22.72 11.50 -20.45
C GLY A 620 22.01 12.67 -19.76
N TRP A 621 20.75 12.94 -20.09
CA TRP A 621 19.89 13.96 -19.48
C TRP A 621 19.39 13.54 -18.10
N CYS A 622 19.28 12.23 -17.88
CA CYS A 622 19.25 11.64 -16.56
C CYS A 622 20.40 10.64 -16.45
N GLY A 623 21.33 10.83 -15.52
CA GLY A 623 22.52 9.97 -15.43
C GLY A 623 23.49 10.32 -14.32
N TRP A 624 24.31 9.35 -13.93
CA TRP A 624 25.42 9.55 -13.02
C TRP A 624 26.52 10.42 -13.65
N LYS A 625 26.96 11.44 -12.91
CA LYS A 625 28.06 12.33 -13.27
C LYS A 625 29.11 12.27 -12.16
N LYS A 626 30.34 11.90 -12.50
CA LYS A 626 31.46 12.02 -11.56
C LYS A 626 31.83 13.49 -11.38
N ALA A 627 32.31 13.85 -10.20
CA ALA A 627 32.81 15.21 -9.94
C ALA A 627 33.90 15.60 -10.94
N VAL A 628 34.80 14.66 -11.20
CA VAL A 628 35.85 14.72 -12.22
C VAL A 628 35.70 13.46 -13.08
N ASP A 629 35.51 13.66 -14.39
CA ASP A 629 35.40 12.53 -15.31
C ASP A 629 36.76 11.85 -15.57
N SER A 630 36.76 10.72 -16.29
CA SER A 630 37.98 9.97 -16.62
C SER A 630 38.97 10.74 -17.51
N LYS A 631 38.56 11.88 -18.07
CA LYS A 631 39.39 12.78 -18.87
C LYS A 631 39.87 14.00 -18.07
N GLY A 632 39.61 14.04 -16.76
CA GLY A 632 39.99 15.15 -15.88
C GLY A 632 39.08 16.37 -16.00
N LYS A 633 37.92 16.28 -16.67
CA LYS A 633 36.97 17.39 -16.79
C LYS A 633 36.06 17.42 -15.56
N HIS A 634 35.99 18.59 -14.93
CA HIS A 634 35.07 18.82 -13.82
C HIS A 634 33.64 18.98 -14.35
N PHE A 635 32.69 18.25 -13.74
CA PHE A 635 31.26 18.42 -14.06
C PHE A 635 30.73 19.74 -13.50
N PHE A 636 31.02 20.00 -12.23
CA PHE A 636 30.76 21.29 -11.59
C PHE A 636 31.92 22.25 -11.89
N LEU A 637 31.60 23.46 -12.32
CA LEU A 637 32.59 24.44 -12.73
C LEU A 637 33.34 24.99 -11.52
N GLN A 638 34.68 24.94 -11.59
CA GLN A 638 35.52 25.64 -10.64
C GLN A 638 35.32 27.16 -10.74
N ASN A 639 35.48 27.86 -9.61
CA ASN A 639 35.31 29.32 -9.48
C ASN A 639 33.87 29.81 -9.77
N LYS A 640 32.88 28.93 -9.59
CA LYS A 640 31.46 29.27 -9.62
C LYS A 640 30.81 28.82 -8.31
N PHE A 641 30.10 29.73 -7.67
CA PHE A 641 29.32 29.39 -6.49
C PHE A 641 28.14 28.49 -6.87
N TYR A 642 27.74 27.61 -5.96
CA TYR A 642 26.53 26.82 -6.09
C TYR A 642 25.71 26.88 -4.81
N ASN A 643 24.39 26.97 -4.98
CA ASN A 643 23.42 26.86 -3.91
C ASN A 643 22.60 25.59 -4.14
N LEU A 644 22.63 24.70 -3.16
CA LEU A 644 21.85 23.47 -3.16
C LEU A 644 20.65 23.65 -2.24
N LEU A 645 19.45 23.58 -2.80
CA LEU A 645 18.18 23.63 -2.08
C LEU A 645 17.76 22.21 -1.73
N LEU A 646 17.65 21.93 -0.43
CA LEU A 646 17.28 20.65 0.16
C LEU A 646 15.89 20.77 0.82
N PRO A 647 14.79 20.47 0.12
CA PRO A 647 13.44 20.49 0.68
C PRO A 647 13.30 19.49 1.83
N GLN A 648 12.72 19.89 2.96
CA GLN A 648 12.50 19.01 4.11
C GLN A 648 11.10 18.41 4.05
N ARG A 649 10.96 17.15 4.47
CA ARG A 649 9.63 16.52 4.63
C ARG A 649 8.89 17.17 5.79
N PRO A 650 7.63 17.58 5.60
CA PRO A 650 6.74 17.82 6.73
C PRO A 650 6.54 16.54 7.52
N ASN A 651 6.62 16.60 8.86
CA ASN A 651 6.25 15.48 9.70
C ASN A 651 4.73 15.26 9.62
N MET A 652 4.31 14.17 8.99
CA MET A 652 2.89 13.88 8.74
C MET A 652 2.62 12.38 8.79
N VAL A 653 1.50 11.98 9.37
CA VAL A 653 1.00 10.59 9.40
C VAL A 653 -0.41 10.52 8.85
#